data_AF-A0A0C3DV91-F1
#
_entry.id   AF-A0A0C3DV91-F1
#
_cell.length_a   1.000
_cell.length_b   1.000
_cell.length_c   1.000
_cell.angle_alpha   90.00
_cell.angle_beta   90.00
_cell.angle_gamma   90.00
#
_symmetry.space_group_name_H-M   'P 1'
#
loop_
_entity.id
_entity.type
_entity.pdbx_description
1 polymer ?
#
loop_
_entity_poly.entity_id
_entity_poly.type
_entity_poly.pdbx_seq_one_letter_code
_entity_poly.pdbx_strand_id
1 'polypeptide(L)'
;MSIWKLMTWMLTGSGRKSEAEITCLAETLQSSDFDCRDLWGFNAHTEMWHFDNLESSLDERDPLQQDGWKESSINILIPTREWNLSGNGQQFTIKGLFHRSLTAVIRAVFAEQAAKWFHLTPFKRIWRSPVSGKVQHLYDELYTSDAWNDAHDALQKQRRDNGCDLEWVIARLMFWSDAMHLAQFGSASAWPIYLFFRNQSKYLRACPSSGACHPVVFIPTLPRSIIQFISRFTKKRNYNTIVTHCKRELTHAVWKVLLDEEFIDAYQNGIVVKCYDGKYQRVFPRIFTYSADYPEKVLLATVRDKGVCPCPRCLIPKTKFHHFGFLSDAVQRVTKFNQYFRDRIVAARNAIYRYGAPIKGAIPEFHLKPFSLVPTFNAFADMVGPLGCDIYQALVVDILHEFELGIFKSVFRHLLRLLHAINPIGRTNLVATLDARFRQIPSFRKGAICRFPPNVSEVHQCAARHFEDVLQCAIPAFEGLFPSEHNKWHALAKLHLHTEYSLNHLDEASRLLGHQLCKFRDFTCSAFKTTELSSEASARSRRTLAGSTTSASAAVTTAPQEKSFNLATYKLHALGDYVRTIHLFGTTDSYTTQLGELSHCLLKKFYQRTNKQNPARQLARQERRHTQVRRHLDVHLNSGGKPDNGETAPLSLEDHHCLSESAKNAISLAEFLGKHQSDPALKINYTTYNVRRDQDTLCPGHSAAVMMLSREHGPNTHPFWYAQVLSAFLIEVSYKGVAQTIEVLWVRWFGVVPGYQWGIKKARLPQIGFVPDSPGAFGFLDPSLVLHACHLIPAFADGRTSLLLPQGPSVARENSAVDDWAAYYVNIFADCDMFAQFIGFGVGHDVQCHLPIHESEDSEVVGQESVDGLTDSEETNSDTGYGGGDIGDGVDTGEGDQSEKGESEDKSTSNESEDSDSDISVEDSETGDGDLDDEDGPQFKF
;
A
#
# COMPACT_ATOMS: atom_id res chain seq x y z
N MET A 1 -18.11 32.41 -21.97
CA MET A 1 -17.60 31.56 -20.85
C MET A 1 -18.43 30.29 -20.67
N SER A 2 -19.72 30.34 -21.02
CA SER A 2 -20.70 29.25 -20.93
C SER A 2 -20.22 27.90 -21.49
N ILE A 3 -19.65 27.88 -22.71
CA ILE A 3 -19.09 26.66 -23.32
C ILE A 3 -17.99 26.04 -22.44
N TRP A 4 -17.07 26.85 -21.92
CA TRP A 4 -15.98 26.37 -21.06
C TRP A 4 -16.50 25.76 -19.76
N LYS A 5 -17.54 26.35 -19.15
CA LYS A 5 -18.21 25.78 -17.96
C LYS A 5 -18.89 24.44 -18.25
N LEU A 6 -19.63 24.35 -19.36
CA LEU A 6 -20.31 23.13 -19.76
C LEU A 6 -19.32 21.99 -20.07
N MET A 7 -18.20 22.32 -20.72
CA MET A 7 -17.10 21.39 -20.97
C MET A 7 -16.38 21.00 -19.67
N THR A 8 -16.20 21.93 -18.73
CA THR A 8 -15.65 21.67 -17.40
C THR A 8 -16.50 20.67 -16.63
N TRP A 9 -17.82 20.89 -16.54
CA TRP A 9 -18.78 19.94 -15.97
C TRP A 9 -18.65 18.55 -16.61
N MET A 10 -18.65 18.46 -17.94
CA MET A 10 -18.48 17.20 -18.67
C MET A 10 -17.13 16.50 -18.38
N LEU A 11 -16.06 17.27 -18.17
CA LEU A 11 -14.70 16.76 -17.93
C LEU A 11 -14.44 16.42 -16.45
N THR A 12 -15.17 16.97 -15.50
CA THR A 12 -14.99 16.69 -14.05
C THR A 12 -16.06 15.77 -13.46
N GLY A 13 -17.29 15.80 -13.99
CA GLY A 13 -18.45 15.04 -13.50
C GLY A 13 -18.39 13.52 -13.72
N SER A 14 -19.33 12.80 -13.14
CA SER A 14 -19.49 11.35 -13.27
C SER A 14 -19.78 10.93 -14.73
N GLY A 15 -19.17 9.82 -15.16
CA GLY A 15 -19.50 9.17 -16.44
C GLY A 15 -20.86 8.47 -16.49
N ARG A 16 -21.60 8.47 -15.37
CA ARG A 16 -22.98 7.98 -15.24
C ARG A 16 -23.90 9.15 -14.87
N LYS A 17 -25.06 9.24 -15.52
CA LYS A 17 -26.15 10.15 -15.12
C LYS A 17 -26.61 9.78 -13.70
N SER A 18 -26.74 10.77 -12.83
CA SER A 18 -27.29 10.65 -11.48
C SER A 18 -28.02 11.94 -11.12
N GLU A 19 -28.85 11.90 -10.08
CA GLU A 19 -29.56 13.09 -9.56
C GLU A 19 -28.57 14.22 -9.22
N ALA A 20 -27.46 13.89 -8.55
CA ALA A 20 -26.41 14.85 -8.21
C ALA A 20 -25.74 15.50 -9.45
N GLU A 21 -25.50 14.75 -10.53
CA GLU A 21 -24.94 15.29 -11.77
C GLU A 21 -25.91 16.23 -12.49
N ILE A 22 -27.22 15.92 -12.43
CA ILE A 22 -28.27 16.77 -13.00
C ILE A 22 -28.41 18.07 -12.18
N THR A 23 -28.30 18.00 -10.85
CA THR A 23 -28.27 19.18 -9.98
C THR A 23 -27.05 20.06 -10.29
N CYS A 24 -25.85 19.47 -10.36
CA CYS A 24 -24.62 20.19 -10.73
C CYS A 24 -24.67 20.81 -12.13
N LEU A 25 -25.32 20.15 -13.10
CA LEU A 25 -25.60 20.75 -14.41
C LEU A 25 -26.54 21.95 -14.30
N ALA A 26 -27.62 21.85 -13.52
CA ALA A 26 -28.55 22.96 -13.31
C ALA A 26 -27.85 24.18 -12.66
N GLU A 27 -27.04 23.96 -11.63
CA GLU A 27 -26.18 24.99 -11.00
C GLU A 27 -25.24 25.63 -12.02
N THR A 28 -24.62 24.83 -12.89
CA THR A 28 -23.73 25.32 -13.95
C THR A 28 -24.46 26.26 -14.91
N LEU A 29 -25.67 25.87 -15.36
CA LEU A 29 -26.52 26.66 -16.27
C LEU A 29 -27.13 27.91 -15.62
N GLN A 30 -27.28 27.93 -14.29
CA GLN A 30 -27.81 29.06 -13.52
C GLN A 30 -26.75 30.07 -13.08
N SER A 31 -25.46 29.79 -13.32
CA SER A 31 -24.38 30.71 -12.92
C SER A 31 -24.44 32.05 -13.66
N SER A 32 -24.12 33.15 -12.96
CA SER A 32 -24.39 34.53 -13.41
C SER A 32 -23.64 34.98 -14.68
N ASP A 33 -22.58 34.27 -15.05
CA ASP A 33 -21.75 34.45 -16.25
C ASP A 33 -22.01 33.39 -17.33
N PHE A 34 -23.10 32.62 -17.22
CA PHE A 34 -23.57 31.68 -18.23
C PHE A 34 -24.66 32.31 -19.10
N ASP A 35 -24.44 32.34 -20.42
CA ASP A 35 -25.41 32.78 -21.42
C ASP A 35 -25.86 31.60 -22.28
N CYS A 36 -27.15 31.25 -22.22
CA CYS A 36 -27.73 30.17 -23.01
C CYS A 36 -27.62 30.40 -24.53
N ARG A 37 -27.38 31.63 -25.00
CA ARG A 37 -27.15 31.95 -26.41
C ARG A 37 -25.82 31.39 -26.93
N ASP A 38 -24.82 31.23 -26.06
CA ASP A 38 -23.54 30.60 -26.39
C ASP A 38 -23.70 29.12 -26.80
N LEU A 39 -24.85 28.49 -26.49
CA LEU A 39 -25.12 27.09 -26.85
C LEU A 39 -25.69 26.93 -28.27
N TRP A 40 -25.92 28.02 -29.01
CA TRP A 40 -26.44 27.94 -30.37
C TRP A 40 -25.43 27.27 -31.32
N GLY A 41 -25.77 26.07 -31.80
CA GLY A 41 -24.88 25.26 -32.63
C GLY A 41 -23.83 24.46 -31.84
N PHE A 42 -23.90 24.43 -30.51
CA PHE A 42 -22.98 23.67 -29.66
C PHE A 42 -22.94 22.19 -30.04
N ASN A 43 -21.73 21.66 -30.19
CA ASN A 43 -21.50 20.24 -30.37
C ASN A 43 -20.30 19.81 -29.53
N ALA A 44 -20.52 18.94 -28.54
CA ALA A 44 -19.48 18.52 -27.60
C ALA A 44 -18.26 17.86 -28.27
N HIS A 45 -18.40 17.23 -29.45
CA HIS A 45 -17.25 16.70 -30.20
C HIS A 45 -16.42 17.84 -30.83
N THR A 46 -17.08 18.84 -31.42
CA THR A 46 -16.43 20.03 -31.99
C THR A 46 -15.75 20.85 -30.90
N GLU A 47 -16.42 21.11 -29.78
CA GLU A 47 -15.82 21.84 -28.65
C GLU A 47 -14.65 21.07 -28.01
N MET A 48 -14.71 19.73 -27.96
CA MET A 48 -13.58 18.93 -27.50
C MET A 48 -12.38 19.02 -28.45
N TRP A 49 -12.63 19.15 -29.76
CA TRP A 49 -11.58 19.41 -30.75
C TRP A 49 -11.00 20.82 -30.60
N HIS A 50 -11.83 21.85 -30.36
CA HIS A 50 -11.33 23.19 -30.05
C HIS A 50 -10.50 23.21 -28.76
N PHE A 51 -10.95 22.53 -27.70
CA PHE A 51 -10.22 22.39 -26.43
C PHE A 51 -8.85 21.72 -26.62
N ASP A 52 -8.77 20.65 -27.43
CA ASP A 52 -7.51 19.97 -27.76
C ASP A 52 -6.53 20.85 -28.58
N ASN A 53 -7.02 21.79 -29.40
CA ASN A 53 -6.19 22.59 -30.32
C ASN A 53 -5.91 24.02 -29.84
N LEU A 54 -6.57 24.50 -28.77
CA LEU A 54 -6.34 25.82 -28.17
C LEU A 54 -4.88 26.02 -27.69
N GLU A 55 -4.15 24.92 -27.50
CA GLU A 55 -2.75 24.86 -27.05
C GLU A 55 -1.73 25.20 -28.16
N SER A 56 -2.16 25.27 -29.42
CA SER A 56 -1.29 25.52 -30.59
C SER A 56 -1.04 27.01 -30.91
N SER A 57 -1.60 27.93 -30.12
CA SER A 57 -1.64 29.38 -30.42
C SER A 57 -1.13 30.30 -29.30
N LEU A 58 -0.42 29.77 -28.30
CA LEU A 58 -0.03 30.48 -27.07
C LEU A 58 1.51 30.53 -26.86
N ASP A 59 2.00 31.40 -25.95
CA ASP A 59 3.43 31.73 -25.79
C ASP A 59 4.29 30.51 -25.38
N GLU A 60 5.21 30.10 -26.27
CA GLU A 60 6.14 28.97 -26.06
C GLU A 60 6.98 29.07 -24.79
N ARG A 61 7.06 30.24 -24.14
CA ARG A 61 7.81 30.46 -22.90
C ARG A 61 7.05 30.16 -21.62
N ASP A 62 5.75 29.82 -21.67
CA ASP A 62 4.99 29.42 -20.48
C ASP A 62 5.34 27.99 -20.02
N PRO A 63 5.90 27.79 -18.81
CA PRO A 63 6.16 26.46 -18.25
C PRO A 63 4.94 25.54 -18.24
N LEU A 64 3.73 26.08 -18.08
CA LEU A 64 2.47 25.31 -18.01
C LEU A 64 2.00 24.78 -19.38
N GLN A 65 2.68 25.15 -20.46
CA GLN A 65 2.37 24.71 -21.83
C GLN A 65 3.44 23.74 -22.36
N GLN A 66 4.69 23.87 -21.90
CA GLN A 66 5.81 23.00 -22.28
C GLN A 66 5.67 21.54 -21.77
N ASP A 67 4.85 21.29 -20.75
CA ASP A 67 4.71 19.98 -20.10
C ASP A 67 3.72 19.02 -20.79
N GLY A 68 3.40 19.27 -22.06
CA GLY A 68 2.52 18.45 -22.89
C GLY A 68 3.07 17.06 -23.28
N TRP A 69 2.19 16.22 -23.84
CA TRP A 69 2.52 14.86 -24.28
C TRP A 69 3.16 14.83 -25.66
N LYS A 70 4.25 14.06 -25.78
CA LYS A 70 4.97 13.77 -27.03
C LYS A 70 4.73 12.31 -27.41
N GLU A 71 4.57 12.05 -28.72
CA GLU A 71 4.55 10.69 -29.27
C GLU A 71 5.92 10.41 -29.93
N SER A 72 6.56 9.31 -29.55
CA SER A 72 7.85 8.91 -30.12
C SER A 72 7.91 7.40 -30.39
N SER A 73 9.03 6.97 -30.99
CA SER A 73 9.30 5.56 -31.30
C SER A 73 10.60 5.12 -30.64
N ILE A 74 10.57 3.96 -29.98
CA ILE A 74 11.71 3.36 -29.29
C ILE A 74 12.36 2.31 -30.20
N ASN A 75 13.69 2.23 -30.18
CA ASN A 75 14.42 1.15 -30.83
C ASN A 75 15.04 0.21 -29.80
N ILE A 76 14.84 -1.10 -29.96
CA ILE A 76 15.49 -2.15 -29.17
C ILE A 76 16.34 -3.06 -30.07
N LEU A 77 17.36 -3.72 -29.49
CA LEU A 77 18.25 -4.63 -30.21
C LEU A 77 17.89 -6.10 -29.92
N ILE A 78 17.56 -6.85 -30.97
CA ILE A 78 17.15 -8.25 -30.90
C ILE A 78 18.31 -9.14 -31.40
N PRO A 79 18.84 -10.09 -30.61
CA PRO A 79 19.95 -10.94 -31.03
C PRO A 79 19.49 -12.05 -32.00
N THR A 80 20.15 -12.20 -33.15
CA THR A 80 19.81 -13.26 -34.14
C THR A 80 20.36 -14.65 -33.80
N ARG A 81 21.29 -14.74 -32.84
CA ARG A 81 22.12 -15.92 -32.53
C ARG A 81 23.15 -16.29 -33.59
N GLU A 82 23.40 -15.42 -34.55
CA GLU A 82 24.49 -15.57 -35.51
C GLU A 82 25.81 -15.09 -34.89
N TRP A 83 26.93 -15.66 -35.32
CA TRP A 83 28.25 -15.15 -34.98
C TRP A 83 28.56 -13.93 -35.86
N ASN A 84 28.81 -12.78 -35.24
CA ASN A 84 29.26 -11.58 -35.92
C ASN A 84 30.05 -10.68 -34.97
N LEU A 85 31.34 -10.47 -35.26
CA LEU A 85 32.23 -9.62 -34.47
C LEU A 85 31.75 -8.15 -34.38
N SER A 86 31.07 -7.62 -35.39
CA SER A 86 30.48 -6.27 -35.36
C SER A 86 29.14 -6.19 -34.62
N GLY A 87 28.56 -7.33 -34.27
CA GLY A 87 27.27 -7.45 -33.59
C GLY A 87 26.17 -8.08 -34.46
N ASN A 88 25.42 -9.01 -33.88
CA ASN A 88 24.27 -9.71 -34.49
C ASN A 88 22.92 -9.07 -34.12
N GLY A 89 22.95 -7.91 -33.45
CA GLY A 89 21.75 -7.24 -32.94
C GLY A 89 20.98 -6.54 -34.05
N GLN A 90 19.80 -7.06 -34.37
CA GLN A 90 18.89 -6.44 -35.33
C GLN A 90 17.99 -5.43 -34.61
N GLN A 91 17.91 -4.21 -35.16
CA GLN A 91 17.13 -3.12 -34.58
C GLN A 91 15.63 -3.32 -34.87
N PHE A 92 14.79 -3.19 -33.84
CA PHE A 92 13.35 -3.26 -33.95
C PHE A 92 12.70 -2.02 -33.36
N THR A 93 11.90 -1.31 -34.17
CA THR A 93 11.24 -0.06 -33.80
C THR A 93 9.84 -0.33 -33.26
N ILE A 94 9.58 0.15 -32.05
CA ILE A 94 8.28 0.11 -31.35
C ILE A 94 7.70 1.52 -31.39
N LYS A 95 6.53 1.67 -32.00
CA LYS A 95 5.79 2.95 -32.11
C LYS A 95 4.82 3.14 -30.94
N GLY A 96 4.34 4.36 -30.75
CA GLY A 96 3.28 4.67 -29.80
C GLY A 96 3.75 4.81 -28.35
N LEU A 97 5.01 5.22 -28.12
CA LEU A 97 5.41 5.72 -26.81
C LEU A 97 4.79 7.10 -26.61
N PHE A 98 3.90 7.25 -25.64
CA PHE A 98 3.43 8.55 -25.18
C PHE A 98 4.20 8.92 -23.92
N HIS A 99 4.89 10.05 -23.94
CA HIS A 99 5.74 10.52 -22.83
C HIS A 99 5.74 12.04 -22.67
N ARG A 100 6.17 12.53 -21.51
CA ARG A 100 6.39 13.94 -21.19
C ARG A 100 7.86 14.14 -20.84
N SER A 101 8.41 15.34 -21.09
CA SER A 101 9.74 15.68 -20.60
C SER A 101 9.69 15.86 -19.08
N LEU A 102 10.63 15.22 -18.37
CA LEU A 102 10.71 15.33 -16.91
C LEU A 102 11.05 16.76 -16.47
N THR A 103 11.95 17.45 -17.17
CA THR A 103 12.30 18.85 -16.88
C THR A 103 11.12 19.78 -17.11
N ALA A 104 10.35 19.60 -18.19
CA ALA A 104 9.16 20.40 -18.46
C ALA A 104 8.09 20.22 -17.37
N VAL A 105 7.84 18.98 -16.93
CA VAL A 105 6.92 18.71 -15.80
C VAL A 105 7.43 19.35 -14.51
N ILE A 106 8.73 19.31 -14.22
CA ILE A 106 9.33 19.97 -13.04
C ILE A 106 9.12 21.49 -13.12
N ARG A 107 9.37 22.13 -14.27
CA ARG A 107 9.12 23.57 -14.47
C ARG A 107 7.65 23.93 -14.24
N ALA A 108 6.73 23.18 -14.85
CA ALA A 108 5.30 23.41 -14.69
C ALA A 108 4.85 23.28 -13.23
N VAL A 109 5.23 22.18 -12.56
CA VAL A 109 4.79 21.91 -11.19
C VAL A 109 5.33 22.93 -10.19
N PHE A 110 6.56 23.44 -10.36
CA PHE A 110 7.10 24.51 -9.49
C PHE A 110 6.46 25.89 -9.76
N ALA A 111 5.88 26.11 -10.95
CA ALA A 111 5.13 27.31 -11.30
C ALA A 111 3.64 27.24 -10.89
N GLU A 112 3.06 26.04 -10.75
CA GLU A 112 1.66 25.84 -10.37
C GLU A 112 1.33 26.31 -8.95
N GLN A 113 0.07 26.73 -8.72
CA GLN A 113 -0.41 27.13 -7.39
C GLN A 113 -0.26 26.03 -6.33
N ALA A 114 -0.26 24.75 -6.70
CA ALA A 114 0.01 23.65 -5.77
C ALA A 114 1.39 23.75 -5.09
N ALA A 115 2.38 24.39 -5.73
CA ALA A 115 3.71 24.62 -5.18
C ALA A 115 3.74 25.56 -3.96
N LYS A 116 2.66 26.31 -3.67
CA LYS A 116 2.56 27.10 -2.43
C LYS A 116 2.68 26.26 -1.15
N TRP A 117 2.46 24.95 -1.26
CA TRP A 117 2.59 23.98 -0.17
C TRP A 117 3.87 23.13 -0.27
N PHE A 118 4.86 23.54 -1.06
CA PHE A 118 6.13 22.83 -1.18
C PHE A 118 7.10 23.24 -0.07
N HIS A 119 7.65 22.26 0.63
CA HIS A 119 8.85 22.45 1.44
C HIS A 119 10.06 22.48 0.50
N LEU A 120 10.82 23.57 0.49
CA LEU A 120 12.02 23.76 -0.35
C LEU A 120 13.35 23.57 0.40
N THR A 121 13.32 23.71 1.73
CA THR A 121 14.46 23.53 2.65
C THR A 121 14.18 22.38 3.62
N PRO A 122 15.14 21.46 3.87
CA PRO A 122 14.99 20.42 4.89
C PRO A 122 15.00 20.98 6.30
N PHE A 123 14.41 20.23 7.22
CA PHE A 123 14.52 20.46 8.67
C PHE A 123 14.35 19.14 9.41
N LYS A 124 14.97 18.98 10.57
CA LYS A 124 14.68 17.83 11.46
C LYS A 124 13.50 18.16 12.35
N ARG A 125 12.54 17.24 12.46
CA ARG A 125 11.34 17.42 13.28
C ARG A 125 11.57 16.79 14.64
N ILE A 126 11.85 17.61 15.65
CA ILE A 126 12.13 17.14 17.01
C ILE A 126 10.91 17.40 17.89
N TRP A 127 10.54 16.42 18.72
CA TRP A 127 9.55 16.58 19.77
C TRP A 127 10.19 16.51 21.15
N ARG A 128 9.67 17.31 22.08
CA ARG A 128 9.96 17.25 23.50
C ARG A 128 8.64 16.97 24.23
N SER A 129 8.57 15.85 24.94
CA SER A 129 7.41 15.51 25.77
C SER A 129 7.20 16.60 26.83
N PRO A 130 5.99 17.21 26.93
CA PRO A 130 5.70 18.20 27.95
C PRO A 130 5.60 17.59 29.35
N VAL A 131 5.36 16.28 29.47
CA VAL A 131 5.23 15.59 30.76
C VAL A 131 6.56 15.01 31.23
N SER A 132 7.26 14.26 30.38
CA SER A 132 8.52 13.58 30.74
C SER A 132 9.79 14.39 30.44
N GLY A 133 9.69 15.47 29.66
CA GLY A 133 10.83 16.25 29.19
C GLY A 133 11.74 15.55 28.17
N LYS A 134 11.54 14.25 27.92
CA LYS A 134 12.29 13.43 26.96
C LYS A 134 12.19 14.04 25.55
N VAL A 135 13.30 14.03 24.83
CA VAL A 135 13.41 14.57 23.46
C VAL A 135 13.58 13.40 22.48
N GLN A 136 12.84 13.42 21.37
CA GLN A 136 12.84 12.36 20.35
C GLN A 136 12.78 12.95 18.94
N HIS A 137 13.44 12.31 17.98
CA HIS A 137 13.27 12.63 16.56
C HIS A 137 11.96 12.03 16.00
N LEU A 138 11.31 12.76 15.08
CA LEU A 138 10.06 12.38 14.42
C LEU A 138 10.27 12.12 12.93
N TYR A 139 9.80 10.96 12.47
CA TYR A 139 9.87 10.50 11.08
C TYR A 139 8.46 10.41 10.48
N ASP A 140 8.18 11.20 9.44
CA ASP A 140 6.91 11.21 8.73
C ASP A 140 7.04 11.42 7.21
N GLU A 141 7.96 12.28 6.76
CA GLU A 141 8.03 12.76 5.39
C GLU A 141 9.47 12.87 4.87
N LEU A 142 9.66 12.93 3.56
CA LEU A 142 10.99 13.25 2.99
C LEU A 142 11.43 14.69 3.34
N TYR A 143 10.43 15.55 3.58
CA TYR A 143 10.45 16.66 4.54
C TYR A 143 11.56 16.72 5.57
N THR A 144 11.55 15.65 6.36
CA THR A 144 12.06 15.61 7.73
C THR A 144 13.12 14.53 7.91
N SER A 145 13.33 13.70 6.87
CA SER A 145 14.21 12.55 6.92
C SER A 145 15.67 12.89 6.61
N ASP A 146 16.57 12.04 7.10
CA ASP A 146 18.02 12.24 6.97
C ASP A 146 18.46 12.27 5.49
N ALA A 147 17.88 11.44 4.62
CA ALA A 147 18.28 11.39 3.21
C ALA A 147 18.09 12.73 2.46
N TRP A 148 17.08 13.55 2.81
CA TRP A 148 16.97 14.88 2.19
C TRP A 148 17.90 15.91 2.83
N ASN A 149 18.11 15.85 4.15
CA ASN A 149 19.10 16.68 4.81
C ASN A 149 20.48 16.45 4.15
N ASP A 150 20.90 15.18 4.03
CA ASP A 150 22.17 14.78 3.38
C ASP A 150 22.26 15.25 1.92
N ALA A 151 21.20 15.04 1.12
CA ALA A 151 21.19 15.43 -0.29
C ALA A 151 21.20 16.96 -0.49
N HIS A 152 20.54 17.71 0.40
CA HIS A 152 20.55 19.18 0.38
C HIS A 152 21.90 19.71 0.82
N ASP A 153 22.47 19.19 1.91
CA ASP A 153 23.81 19.52 2.38
C ASP A 153 24.88 19.24 1.31
N ALA A 154 24.80 18.08 0.66
CA ALA A 154 25.70 17.71 -0.43
C ALA A 154 25.59 18.67 -1.63
N LEU A 155 24.40 19.21 -1.91
CA LEU A 155 24.17 20.21 -2.94
C LEU A 155 24.73 21.59 -2.54
N GLN A 156 24.43 22.08 -1.32
CA GLN A 156 24.91 23.40 -0.86
C GLN A 156 26.44 23.45 -0.69
N LYS A 157 27.10 22.30 -0.47
CA LYS A 157 28.57 22.17 -0.39
C LYS A 157 29.26 22.19 -1.76
N GLN A 158 28.54 22.12 -2.88
CA GLN A 158 29.15 22.22 -4.21
C GLN A 158 29.61 23.66 -4.49
N ARG A 159 30.64 23.81 -5.33
CA ARG A 159 31.10 25.14 -5.76
C ARG A 159 30.02 25.79 -6.63
N ARG A 160 29.60 27.00 -6.27
CA ARG A 160 28.72 27.82 -7.12
C ARG A 160 29.48 28.31 -8.34
N ASP A 161 28.80 28.33 -9.48
CA ASP A 161 29.27 29.03 -10.68
C ASP A 161 29.46 30.52 -10.35
N ASN A 162 30.54 31.12 -10.88
CA ASN A 162 30.83 32.54 -10.67
C ASN A 162 29.68 33.41 -11.22
N GLY A 163 28.89 34.02 -10.33
CA GLY A 163 27.78 34.92 -10.68
C GLY A 163 26.36 34.34 -10.56
N CYS A 164 26.17 33.14 -9.99
CA CYS A 164 24.83 32.61 -9.73
C CYS A 164 24.35 32.88 -8.28
N ASP A 165 23.56 33.93 -8.10
CA ASP A 165 22.99 34.34 -6.80
C ASP A 165 21.62 33.70 -6.47
N LEU A 166 21.12 32.81 -7.34
CA LEU A 166 19.82 32.15 -7.14
C LEU A 166 19.87 31.13 -5.99
N GLU A 167 18.75 31.00 -5.28
CA GLU A 167 18.56 29.95 -4.28
C GLU A 167 18.56 28.56 -4.95
N TRP A 168 19.31 27.61 -4.38
CA TRP A 168 19.42 26.24 -4.87
C TRP A 168 18.47 25.33 -4.09
N VAL A 169 17.48 24.76 -4.77
CA VAL A 169 16.42 23.93 -4.18
C VAL A 169 16.36 22.57 -4.87
N ILE A 170 15.83 21.55 -4.19
CA ILE A 170 15.73 20.19 -4.74
C ILE A 170 14.29 19.86 -5.15
N ALA A 171 14.09 19.42 -6.39
CA ALA A 171 12.87 18.74 -6.83
C ALA A 171 12.97 17.25 -6.52
N ARG A 172 12.13 16.77 -5.59
CA ARG A 172 12.20 15.40 -5.07
C ARG A 172 11.27 14.47 -5.83
N LEU A 173 11.87 13.76 -6.78
CA LEU A 173 11.16 12.85 -7.64
C LEU A 173 10.91 11.53 -6.91
N MET A 174 9.64 11.16 -6.86
CA MET A 174 9.16 9.83 -6.50
C MET A 174 8.46 9.23 -7.69
N PHE A 175 8.93 8.07 -8.15
CA PHE A 175 8.32 7.34 -9.24
C PHE A 175 7.45 6.19 -8.74
N TRP A 176 6.43 5.87 -9.51
CA TRP A 176 5.66 4.64 -9.40
C TRP A 176 5.27 4.12 -10.78
N SER A 177 5.30 2.81 -10.98
CA SER A 177 4.79 2.16 -12.19
C SER A 177 4.13 0.82 -11.85
N ASP A 178 3.09 0.51 -12.61
CA ASP A 178 2.34 -0.76 -12.57
C ASP A 178 1.56 -0.90 -13.89
N ALA A 179 1.26 -2.13 -14.29
CA ALA A 179 0.48 -2.44 -15.50
C ALA A 179 -0.99 -2.66 -15.16
N MET A 180 -1.87 -1.75 -15.56
CA MET A 180 -3.30 -1.83 -15.25
C MET A 180 -4.14 -2.44 -16.37
N HIS A 181 -5.10 -3.28 -15.99
CA HIS A 181 -6.25 -3.61 -16.84
C HIS A 181 -7.26 -2.44 -16.84
N LEU A 182 -7.66 -2.00 -18.04
CA LEU A 182 -8.55 -0.85 -18.23
C LEU A 182 -10.04 -1.22 -18.31
N ALA A 183 -10.34 -2.47 -18.65
CA ALA A 183 -11.69 -2.99 -18.77
C ALA A 183 -11.89 -4.24 -17.89
N GLN A 184 -13.12 -4.43 -17.40
CA GLN A 184 -13.52 -5.65 -16.68
C GLN A 184 -13.68 -6.87 -17.61
N PHE A 185 -13.89 -6.60 -18.91
CA PHE A 185 -13.96 -7.60 -19.98
C PHE A 185 -13.11 -7.13 -21.17
N GLY A 186 -12.35 -8.05 -21.77
CA GLY A 186 -11.42 -7.77 -22.87
C GLY A 186 -9.96 -7.53 -22.42
N SER A 187 -9.04 -7.51 -23.39
CA SER A 187 -7.59 -7.49 -23.19
C SER A 187 -6.96 -6.09 -23.05
N ALA A 188 -7.77 -5.04 -22.93
CA ALA A 188 -7.30 -3.67 -22.87
C ALA A 188 -6.52 -3.36 -21.57
N SER A 189 -5.27 -2.95 -21.72
CA SER A 189 -4.37 -2.56 -20.63
C SER A 189 -3.60 -1.27 -20.96
N ALA A 190 -3.06 -0.64 -19.92
CA ALA A 190 -2.08 0.44 -20.03
C ALA A 190 -1.05 0.32 -18.90
N TRP A 191 0.20 0.66 -19.18
CA TRP A 191 1.31 0.58 -18.23
C TRP A 191 1.89 1.97 -18.02
N PRO A 192 1.28 2.80 -17.16
CA PRO A 192 1.78 4.13 -16.86
C PRO A 192 3.07 4.13 -16.02
N ILE A 193 3.86 5.19 -16.17
CA ILE A 193 4.80 5.65 -15.16
C ILE A 193 4.25 6.97 -14.61
N TYR A 194 4.21 7.08 -13.29
CA TYR A 194 3.76 8.26 -12.55
C TYR A 194 4.93 8.91 -11.81
N LEU A 195 4.88 10.24 -11.73
CA LEU A 195 5.78 11.08 -10.97
C LEU A 195 5.00 11.83 -9.89
N PHE A 196 5.53 11.81 -8.67
CA PHE A 196 5.08 12.61 -7.53
C PHE A 196 6.23 13.47 -7.00
N PHE A 197 5.90 14.63 -6.45
CA PHE A 197 6.86 15.54 -5.83
C PHE A 197 6.81 15.43 -4.31
N ARG A 198 7.85 14.84 -3.71
CA ARG A 198 7.95 14.69 -2.24
C ARG A 198 8.37 15.99 -1.53
N ASN A 199 8.42 17.11 -2.26
CA ASN A 199 8.31 18.46 -1.72
C ASN A 199 6.94 18.72 -1.08
N GLN A 200 5.91 17.99 -1.51
CA GLN A 200 4.54 18.13 -1.06
C GLN A 200 4.16 17.05 -0.05
N SER A 201 3.36 17.48 0.95
CA SER A 201 2.69 16.63 1.95
C SER A 201 2.02 15.40 1.34
N LYS A 202 2.26 14.23 1.95
CA LYS A 202 1.67 12.93 1.57
C LYS A 202 0.14 12.96 1.56
N TYR A 203 -0.49 13.76 2.40
CA TYR A 203 -1.95 13.92 2.43
C TYR A 203 -2.50 14.56 1.15
N LEU A 204 -1.75 15.49 0.54
CA LEU A 204 -2.11 16.05 -0.78
C LEU A 204 -1.83 15.03 -1.88
N ARG A 205 -0.72 14.28 -1.81
CA ARG A 205 -0.38 13.21 -2.77
C ARG A 205 -1.37 12.04 -2.73
N ALA A 206 -1.96 11.73 -1.57
CA ALA A 206 -2.98 10.71 -1.39
C ALA A 206 -4.40 11.15 -1.83
N CYS A 207 -4.61 12.44 -2.11
CA CYS A 207 -5.89 12.99 -2.55
C CYS A 207 -5.94 13.03 -4.10
N PRO A 208 -6.74 12.19 -4.79
CA PRO A 208 -6.67 12.09 -6.26
C PRO A 208 -7.10 13.36 -7.00
N SER A 209 -7.88 14.24 -6.36
CA SER A 209 -8.32 15.53 -6.91
C SER A 209 -7.32 16.67 -6.69
N SER A 210 -6.23 16.47 -5.95
CA SER A 210 -5.24 17.53 -5.68
C SER A 210 -4.37 17.90 -6.90
N GLY A 211 -4.32 17.03 -7.91
CA GLY A 211 -3.42 17.17 -9.05
C GLY A 211 -1.95 16.83 -8.77
N ALA A 212 -1.62 16.32 -7.57
CA ALA A 212 -0.24 16.01 -7.14
C ALA A 212 0.38 14.74 -7.77
N CYS A 213 -0.36 14.06 -8.64
CA CYS A 213 0.06 12.86 -9.35
C CYS A 213 0.18 13.19 -10.84
N HIS A 214 1.38 13.00 -11.41
CA HIS A 214 1.66 13.36 -12.80
C HIS A 214 2.01 12.11 -13.60
N PRO A 215 1.11 11.57 -14.43
CA PRO A 215 1.48 10.55 -15.40
C PRO A 215 2.49 11.14 -16.39
N VAL A 216 3.64 10.48 -16.55
CA VAL A 216 4.75 10.94 -17.40
C VAL A 216 5.00 10.04 -18.62
N VAL A 217 4.58 8.77 -18.58
CA VAL A 217 4.71 7.81 -19.70
C VAL A 217 3.54 6.85 -19.73
N PHE A 218 3.19 6.37 -20.92
CA PHE A 218 2.53 5.08 -21.13
C PHE A 218 3.47 4.13 -21.89
N ILE A 219 3.96 3.08 -21.22
CA ILE A 219 4.85 2.08 -21.80
C ILE A 219 4.06 1.25 -22.83
N PRO A 220 4.50 1.18 -24.10
CA PRO A 220 3.81 0.40 -25.11
C PRO A 220 4.02 -1.10 -24.87
N THR A 221 3.00 -1.92 -25.10
CA THR A 221 3.17 -3.38 -25.16
C THR A 221 4.03 -3.76 -26.36
N LEU A 222 4.87 -4.79 -26.25
CA LEU A 222 5.60 -5.34 -27.40
C LEU A 222 4.59 -5.75 -28.50
N PRO A 223 4.70 -5.22 -29.74
CA PRO A 223 3.72 -5.48 -30.79
C PRO A 223 3.86 -6.91 -31.32
N ARG A 224 2.75 -7.52 -31.73
CA ARG A 224 2.72 -8.91 -32.29
C ARG A 224 3.71 -9.12 -33.45
N SER A 225 3.97 -8.08 -34.24
CA SER A 225 4.97 -8.07 -35.32
C SER A 225 6.40 -8.40 -34.86
N ILE A 226 6.73 -8.28 -33.56
CA ILE A 226 8.04 -8.69 -33.04
C ILE A 226 8.28 -10.20 -33.20
N ILE A 227 7.23 -11.03 -33.11
CA ILE A 227 7.32 -12.48 -33.28
C ILE A 227 7.64 -12.80 -34.76
N GLN A 228 6.94 -12.12 -35.69
CA GLN A 228 7.20 -12.21 -37.13
C GLN A 228 8.57 -11.65 -37.53
N PHE A 229 9.14 -10.75 -36.73
CA PHE A 229 10.50 -10.24 -36.92
C PHE A 229 11.54 -11.26 -36.42
N ILE A 230 11.38 -11.82 -35.21
CA ILE A 230 12.28 -12.82 -34.63
C ILE A 230 12.30 -14.11 -35.48
N SER A 231 11.17 -14.54 -36.02
CA SER A 231 11.07 -15.77 -36.82
C SER A 231 11.88 -15.76 -38.12
N ARG A 232 12.23 -14.57 -38.64
CA ARG A 232 13.10 -14.41 -39.82
C ARG A 232 14.53 -14.89 -39.57
N PHE A 233 14.98 -14.85 -38.31
CA PHE A 233 16.35 -15.12 -37.91
C PHE A 233 16.48 -16.36 -37.00
N THR A 234 15.43 -16.73 -36.26
CA THR A 234 15.46 -17.86 -35.31
C THR A 234 14.62 -19.04 -35.79
N LYS A 235 15.27 -20.17 -36.11
CA LYS A 235 14.60 -21.43 -36.53
C LYS A 235 13.81 -22.17 -35.43
N LYS A 236 13.88 -21.73 -34.16
CA LYS A 236 13.16 -22.37 -33.02
C LYS A 236 11.81 -21.70 -32.78
N ARG A 237 10.75 -22.50 -32.68
CA ARG A 237 9.36 -22.03 -32.43
C ARG A 237 9.12 -21.37 -31.06
N ASN A 238 9.96 -21.63 -30.05
CA ASN A 238 9.81 -21.03 -28.71
C ASN A 238 10.64 -19.73 -28.59
N TYR A 239 9.95 -18.60 -28.68
CA TYR A 239 10.55 -17.25 -28.63
C TYR A 239 10.59 -16.64 -27.23
N ASN A 240 10.00 -17.28 -26.21
CA ASN A 240 9.70 -16.67 -24.91
C ASN A 240 10.94 -16.04 -24.25
N THR A 241 12.11 -16.70 -24.33
CA THR A 241 13.35 -16.15 -23.75
C THR A 241 13.82 -14.87 -24.45
N ILE A 242 13.62 -14.75 -25.77
CA ILE A 242 13.95 -13.54 -26.53
C ILE A 242 12.92 -12.45 -26.22
N VAL A 243 11.62 -12.78 -26.19
CA VAL A 243 10.56 -11.82 -25.84
C VAL A 243 10.74 -11.27 -24.41
N THR A 244 11.08 -12.10 -23.42
CA THR A 244 11.40 -11.65 -22.05
C THR A 244 12.61 -10.70 -22.03
N HIS A 245 13.62 -10.96 -22.86
CA HIS A 245 14.76 -10.05 -23.02
C HIS A 245 14.32 -8.71 -23.66
N CYS A 246 13.55 -8.76 -24.75
CA CYS A 246 12.99 -7.57 -25.40
C CYS A 246 12.11 -6.72 -24.46
N LYS A 247 11.36 -7.33 -23.53
CA LYS A 247 10.60 -6.58 -22.50
C LYS A 247 11.54 -5.75 -21.61
N ARG A 248 12.65 -6.33 -21.15
CA ARG A 248 13.67 -5.63 -20.34
C ARG A 248 14.38 -4.51 -21.12
N GLU A 249 14.80 -4.81 -22.35
CA GLU A 249 15.41 -3.79 -23.22
C GLU A 249 14.45 -2.62 -23.47
N LEU A 250 13.15 -2.90 -23.67
CA LEU A 250 12.12 -1.87 -23.82
C LEU A 250 11.98 -1.02 -22.54
N THR A 251 11.84 -1.62 -21.36
CA THR A 251 11.71 -0.89 -20.09
C THR A 251 12.87 0.09 -19.89
N HIS A 252 14.12 -0.33 -20.12
CA HIS A 252 15.27 0.57 -19.99
C HIS A 252 15.44 1.53 -21.17
N ALA A 253 14.95 1.20 -22.37
CA ALA A 253 14.93 2.14 -23.48
C ALA A 253 13.88 3.26 -23.27
N VAL A 254 12.73 2.97 -22.66
CA VAL A 254 11.79 4.00 -22.16
C VAL A 254 12.49 4.93 -21.17
N TRP A 255 13.19 4.37 -20.19
CA TRP A 255 13.92 5.18 -19.20
C TRP A 255 15.02 6.03 -19.81
N LYS A 256 15.67 5.59 -20.89
CA LYS A 256 16.62 6.43 -21.66
C LYS A 256 15.96 7.56 -22.45
N VAL A 257 14.66 7.48 -22.75
CA VAL A 257 13.89 8.59 -23.35
C VAL A 257 13.41 9.59 -22.27
N LEU A 258 13.25 9.15 -21.02
CA LEU A 258 12.92 10.04 -19.90
C LEU A 258 14.13 10.73 -19.28
N LEU A 259 15.25 10.01 -19.17
CA LEU A 259 16.54 10.51 -18.71
C LEU A 259 17.31 11.10 -19.90
N ASP A 260 16.67 12.05 -20.59
CA ASP A 260 17.23 12.75 -21.75
C ASP A 260 18.38 13.70 -21.36
N GLU A 261 19.10 14.22 -22.35
CA GLU A 261 20.26 15.11 -22.14
C GLU A 261 19.90 16.35 -21.30
N GLU A 262 18.68 16.88 -21.49
CA GLU A 262 18.16 18.01 -20.71
C GLU A 262 17.93 17.64 -19.24
N PHE A 263 17.41 16.44 -18.96
CA PHE A 263 17.25 15.94 -17.60
C PHE A 263 18.60 15.66 -16.91
N ILE A 264 19.58 15.13 -17.64
CA ILE A 264 20.92 14.88 -17.10
C ILE A 264 21.65 16.19 -16.79
N ASP A 265 21.57 17.19 -17.68
CA ASP A 265 22.06 18.54 -17.40
C ASP A 265 21.33 19.16 -16.20
N ALA A 266 20.00 19.06 -16.14
CA ALA A 266 19.22 19.52 -14.99
C ALA A 266 19.64 18.82 -13.68
N TYR A 267 19.96 17.53 -13.73
CA TYR A 267 20.44 16.77 -12.56
C TYR A 267 21.80 17.28 -12.08
N GLN A 268 22.74 17.52 -12.99
CA GLN A 268 24.08 17.98 -12.63
C GLN A 268 24.11 19.47 -12.26
N ASN A 269 23.52 20.32 -13.10
CA ASN A 269 23.68 21.76 -13.10
C ASN A 269 22.43 22.53 -12.64
N GLY A 270 21.27 21.89 -12.50
CA GLY A 270 20.03 22.52 -12.04
C GLY A 270 19.37 23.44 -13.09
N ILE A 271 18.04 23.42 -13.13
CA ILE A 271 17.25 24.27 -14.05
C ILE A 271 16.74 25.52 -13.34
N VAL A 272 16.84 26.69 -14.00
CA VAL A 272 16.25 27.93 -13.49
C VAL A 272 14.75 27.92 -13.75
N VAL A 273 13.95 28.09 -12.70
CA VAL A 273 12.49 28.08 -12.75
C VAL A 273 11.95 29.34 -12.07
N LYS A 274 10.96 29.99 -12.68
CA LYS A 274 10.13 30.98 -12.00
C LYS A 274 9.05 30.25 -11.22
N CYS A 275 9.17 30.21 -9.91
CA CYS A 275 8.25 29.49 -9.03
C CYS A 275 6.94 30.26 -8.84
N TYR A 276 5.94 29.60 -8.25
CA TYR A 276 4.62 30.17 -7.99
C TYR A 276 4.63 31.50 -7.21
N ASP A 277 5.61 31.69 -6.31
CA ASP A 277 5.77 32.94 -5.55
C ASP A 277 6.40 34.10 -6.38
N GLY A 278 6.63 33.85 -7.67
CA GLY A 278 7.20 34.80 -8.63
C GLY A 278 8.73 34.88 -8.62
N LYS A 279 9.42 34.20 -7.69
CA LYS A 279 10.89 34.20 -7.61
C LYS A 279 11.52 33.22 -8.59
N TYR A 280 12.76 33.49 -8.94
CA TYR A 280 13.60 32.56 -9.71
C TYR A 280 14.46 31.73 -8.76
N GLN A 281 14.41 30.42 -8.91
CA GLN A 281 15.21 29.46 -8.13
C GLN A 281 15.92 28.48 -9.08
N ARG A 282 17.07 27.95 -8.68
CA ARG A 282 17.79 26.90 -9.41
C ARG A 282 17.40 25.55 -8.81
N VAL A 283 16.58 24.81 -9.55
CA VAL A 283 15.94 23.57 -9.11
C VAL A 283 16.73 22.37 -9.60
N PHE A 284 17.22 21.55 -8.66
CA PHE A 284 17.99 20.33 -8.93
C PHE A 284 17.09 19.09 -8.77
N PRO A 285 16.79 18.33 -9.83
CA PRO A 285 16.03 17.07 -9.75
C PRO A 285 16.84 16.00 -9.00
N ARG A 286 16.23 15.32 -8.04
CA ARG A 286 16.84 14.17 -7.34
C ARG A 286 15.80 13.06 -7.20
N ILE A 287 16.18 11.84 -7.57
CA ILE A 287 15.33 10.65 -7.43
C ILE A 287 15.57 10.07 -6.05
N PHE A 288 14.53 10.00 -5.22
CA PHE A 288 14.63 9.47 -3.86
C PHE A 288 13.98 8.09 -3.73
N THR A 289 12.81 7.91 -4.33
CA THR A 289 12.03 6.67 -4.18
C THR A 289 11.45 6.22 -5.51
N TYR A 290 11.48 4.92 -5.74
CA TYR A 290 10.76 4.22 -6.80
C TYR A 290 9.93 3.14 -6.13
N SER A 291 8.62 3.26 -6.27
CA SER A 291 7.62 2.37 -5.68
C SER A 291 7.11 1.44 -6.79
N ALA A 292 7.01 0.14 -6.54
CA ALA A 292 6.71 -0.86 -7.55
C ALA A 292 6.33 -2.18 -6.88
N ASP A 293 5.64 -3.07 -7.59
CA ASP A 293 5.47 -4.46 -7.15
C ASP A 293 6.78 -5.27 -7.37
N TYR A 294 6.85 -6.52 -6.92
CA TYR A 294 8.10 -7.30 -7.03
C TYR A 294 8.54 -7.59 -8.49
N PRO A 295 7.68 -8.13 -9.37
CA PRO A 295 7.96 -8.21 -10.82
C PRO A 295 8.52 -6.92 -11.44
N GLU A 296 7.93 -5.77 -11.11
CA GLU A 296 8.37 -4.48 -11.64
C GLU A 296 9.70 -4.03 -11.02
N LYS A 297 9.90 -4.19 -9.70
CA LYS A 297 11.21 -3.97 -9.04
C LYS A 297 12.32 -4.81 -9.69
N VAL A 298 12.03 -6.04 -10.10
CA VAL A 298 12.97 -6.94 -10.78
C VAL A 298 13.35 -6.42 -12.17
N LEU A 299 12.40 -5.85 -12.92
CA LEU A 299 12.69 -5.19 -14.20
C LEU A 299 13.58 -3.96 -13.98
N LEU A 300 13.20 -3.06 -13.06
CA LEU A 300 13.91 -1.81 -12.76
C LEU A 300 15.34 -2.04 -12.23
N ALA A 301 15.53 -3.06 -11.38
CA ALA A 301 16.84 -3.42 -10.83
C ALA A 301 17.71 -4.25 -11.78
N THR A 302 17.22 -4.64 -12.97
CA THR A 302 17.91 -5.59 -13.88
C THR A 302 18.29 -6.92 -13.20
N VAL A 303 17.43 -7.40 -12.29
CA VAL A 303 17.60 -8.68 -11.58
C VAL A 303 16.76 -9.77 -12.28
N ARG A 304 17.03 -11.03 -11.96
CA ARG A 304 16.32 -12.21 -12.44
C ARG A 304 15.28 -12.62 -11.40
N ASP A 305 14.02 -12.64 -11.81
CA ASP A 305 12.93 -13.18 -11.01
C ASP A 305 13.26 -14.62 -10.54
N LYS A 306 13.05 -14.87 -9.25
CA LYS A 306 13.34 -16.15 -8.57
C LYS A 306 14.75 -16.70 -8.82
N GLY A 307 15.71 -15.83 -9.09
CA GLY A 307 17.14 -16.16 -9.18
C GLY A 307 17.75 -16.64 -7.86
N VAL A 308 19.06 -16.90 -7.88
CA VAL A 308 19.88 -17.29 -6.72
C VAL A 308 19.82 -16.23 -5.62
N CYS A 309 19.94 -14.94 -5.99
CA CYS A 309 19.92 -13.75 -5.14
C CYS A 309 18.88 -12.76 -5.71
N PRO A 310 17.58 -13.01 -5.53
CA PRO A 310 16.53 -12.33 -6.28
C PRO A 310 16.05 -11.01 -5.65
N CYS A 311 16.70 -10.55 -4.58
CA CYS A 311 16.38 -9.29 -3.92
C CYS A 311 16.95 -8.12 -4.75
N PRO A 312 16.14 -7.09 -5.09
CA PRO A 312 16.64 -5.89 -5.76
C PRO A 312 17.72 -5.14 -4.96
N ARG A 313 17.65 -5.19 -3.62
CA ARG A 313 18.44 -4.36 -2.70
C ARG A 313 19.73 -5.03 -2.19
N CYS A 314 19.80 -6.36 -2.17
CA CYS A 314 20.96 -7.08 -1.63
C CYS A 314 21.23 -8.43 -2.33
N LEU A 315 22.44 -8.95 -2.14
CA LEU A 315 22.94 -10.20 -2.72
C LEU A 315 22.78 -11.41 -1.79
N ILE A 316 21.78 -11.38 -0.91
CA ILE A 316 21.44 -12.52 -0.04
C ILE A 316 20.75 -13.61 -0.88
N PRO A 317 21.19 -14.88 -0.81
CA PRO A 317 20.54 -15.95 -1.56
C PRO A 317 19.09 -16.23 -1.14
N LYS A 318 18.20 -16.58 -2.08
CA LYS A 318 16.78 -16.95 -1.84
C LYS A 318 16.64 -18.01 -0.74
N THR A 319 17.57 -18.96 -0.70
CA THR A 319 17.60 -20.03 0.32
C THR A 319 17.73 -19.50 1.75
N LYS A 320 18.31 -18.31 1.96
CA LYS A 320 18.47 -17.66 3.27
C LYS A 320 17.36 -16.65 3.61
N PHE A 321 16.37 -16.43 2.74
CA PHE A 321 15.30 -15.45 3.01
C PHE A 321 14.45 -15.77 4.24
N HIS A 322 14.37 -17.04 4.63
CA HIS A 322 13.73 -17.47 5.86
C HIS A 322 14.51 -17.09 7.14
N HIS A 323 15.68 -16.45 7.02
CA HIS A 323 16.44 -15.89 8.15
C HIS A 323 15.94 -14.50 8.60
N PHE A 324 14.87 -13.97 7.99
CA PHE A 324 14.23 -12.74 8.45
C PHE A 324 13.95 -12.78 9.96
N GLY A 325 14.34 -11.73 10.67
CA GLY A 325 14.26 -11.62 12.13
C GLY A 325 15.50 -12.07 12.89
N PHE A 326 16.49 -12.70 12.25
CA PHE A 326 17.80 -12.97 12.86
C PHE A 326 18.78 -11.83 12.63
N LEU A 327 19.64 -11.55 13.63
CA LEU A 327 20.72 -10.55 13.55
C LEU A 327 21.67 -10.79 12.35
N SER A 328 21.90 -12.05 11.99
CA SER A 328 22.76 -12.42 10.87
C SER A 328 22.17 -12.05 9.49
N ASP A 329 20.85 -11.91 9.36
CA ASP A 329 20.19 -11.38 8.17
C ASP A 329 20.30 -9.84 8.14
N ALA A 330 20.02 -9.17 9.27
CA ALA A 330 20.16 -7.72 9.42
C ALA A 330 21.56 -7.20 9.03
N VAL A 331 22.63 -7.84 9.54
CA VAL A 331 24.02 -7.50 9.17
C VAL A 331 24.31 -7.80 7.70
N GLN A 332 23.79 -8.89 7.14
CA GLN A 332 24.03 -9.21 5.73
C GLN A 332 23.35 -8.23 4.76
N ARG A 333 22.21 -7.63 5.12
CA ARG A 333 21.53 -6.63 4.28
C ARG A 333 22.35 -5.37 4.05
N VAL A 334 23.06 -4.92 5.09
CA VAL A 334 23.90 -3.72 5.02
C VAL A 334 25.28 -4.01 4.42
N THR A 335 25.84 -5.20 4.65
CA THR A 335 27.17 -5.57 4.11
C THR A 335 27.14 -6.13 2.68
N LYS A 336 26.03 -6.72 2.24
CA LYS A 336 25.87 -7.35 0.90
C LYS A 336 24.87 -6.59 0.04
N PHE A 337 24.93 -5.27 0.01
CA PHE A 337 24.11 -4.45 -0.87
C PHE A 337 24.29 -4.83 -2.35
N ASN A 338 23.23 -4.69 -3.15
CA ASN A 338 23.29 -4.95 -4.59
C ASN A 338 24.05 -3.83 -5.29
N GLN A 339 24.70 -4.15 -6.41
CA GLN A 339 25.59 -3.24 -7.14
C GLN A 339 25.44 -3.44 -8.65
N TYR A 340 25.77 -2.42 -9.43
CA TYR A 340 25.69 -2.50 -10.88
C TYR A 340 26.93 -3.17 -11.49
N PHE A 341 26.84 -4.48 -11.71
CA PHE A 341 27.93 -5.30 -12.27
C PHE A 341 28.11 -5.13 -13.79
N ARG A 342 28.44 -3.93 -14.23
CA ARG A 342 28.52 -3.56 -15.66
C ARG A 342 29.40 -4.51 -16.48
N ASP A 343 30.58 -4.89 -15.99
CA ASP A 343 31.51 -5.76 -16.73
C ASP A 343 30.96 -7.18 -16.96
N ARG A 344 30.21 -7.72 -15.99
CA ARG A 344 29.52 -9.02 -16.12
C ARG A 344 28.41 -8.96 -17.17
N ILE A 345 27.68 -7.84 -17.20
CA ILE A 345 26.64 -7.58 -18.21
C ILE A 345 27.28 -7.41 -19.60
N VAL A 346 28.39 -6.67 -19.72
CA VAL A 346 29.15 -6.52 -20.98
C VAL A 346 29.66 -7.88 -21.47
N ALA A 347 30.26 -8.70 -20.61
CA ALA A 347 30.73 -10.05 -20.99
C ALA A 347 29.59 -10.94 -21.48
N ALA A 348 28.46 -10.98 -20.75
CA ALA A 348 27.27 -11.74 -21.16
C ALA A 348 26.64 -11.20 -22.47
N ARG A 349 26.59 -9.87 -22.67
CA ARG A 349 26.11 -9.28 -23.92
C ARG A 349 27.07 -9.52 -25.08
N ASN A 350 28.38 -9.54 -24.87
CA ASN A 350 29.34 -9.93 -25.92
C ASN A 350 29.12 -11.39 -26.34
N ALA A 351 28.93 -12.31 -25.38
CA ALA A 351 28.56 -13.70 -25.69
C ALA A 351 27.28 -13.79 -26.54
N ILE A 352 26.21 -13.09 -26.17
CA ILE A 352 24.92 -13.12 -26.87
C ILE A 352 24.98 -12.43 -28.23
N TYR A 353 25.44 -11.17 -28.26
CA TYR A 353 25.34 -10.28 -29.41
C TYR A 353 26.54 -10.33 -30.36
N ARG A 354 27.73 -10.80 -29.96
CA ARG A 354 28.87 -10.97 -30.88
C ARG A 354 29.10 -12.44 -31.25
N TYR A 355 29.01 -13.33 -30.28
CA TYR A 355 29.32 -14.75 -30.48
C TYR A 355 28.08 -15.65 -30.70
N GLY A 356 26.88 -15.07 -30.77
CA GLY A 356 25.64 -15.81 -31.06
C GLY A 356 25.14 -16.71 -29.93
N ALA A 357 25.72 -16.62 -28.72
CA ALA A 357 25.36 -17.50 -27.61
C ALA A 357 23.88 -17.35 -27.22
N PRO A 358 23.19 -18.46 -26.88
CA PRO A 358 21.83 -18.37 -26.33
C PRO A 358 21.80 -17.53 -25.05
N ILE A 359 20.75 -16.74 -24.85
CA ILE A 359 20.58 -15.86 -23.67
C ILE A 359 20.66 -16.63 -22.34
N LYS A 360 20.14 -17.87 -22.30
CA LYS A 360 20.26 -18.83 -21.18
C LYS A 360 21.35 -19.91 -21.43
N GLY A 361 22.36 -19.59 -22.23
CA GLY A 361 23.48 -20.48 -22.54
C GLY A 361 24.57 -20.44 -21.46
N ALA A 362 25.45 -21.44 -21.45
CA ALA A 362 26.46 -21.60 -20.40
C ALA A 362 27.35 -20.35 -20.20
N ILE A 363 27.80 -19.71 -21.29
CA ILE A 363 28.70 -18.54 -21.20
C ILE A 363 27.99 -17.32 -20.58
N PRO A 364 26.81 -16.85 -21.06
CA PRO A 364 26.06 -15.81 -20.34
C PRO A 364 25.69 -16.18 -18.90
N GLU A 365 25.25 -17.42 -18.65
CA GLU A 365 24.85 -17.87 -17.32
C GLU A 365 26.01 -17.87 -16.32
N PHE A 366 27.24 -18.21 -16.75
CA PHE A 366 28.44 -18.13 -15.90
C PHE A 366 28.67 -16.74 -15.30
N HIS A 367 28.49 -15.68 -16.11
CA HIS A 367 28.64 -14.31 -15.63
C HIS A 367 27.45 -13.82 -14.79
N LEU A 368 26.23 -14.21 -15.16
CA LEU A 368 24.99 -13.63 -14.63
C LEU A 368 24.36 -14.40 -13.46
N LYS A 369 24.34 -15.74 -13.50
CA LYS A 369 23.57 -16.58 -12.57
C LYS A 369 23.94 -16.40 -11.10
N PRO A 370 25.23 -16.31 -10.68
CA PRO A 370 25.60 -16.21 -9.27
C PRO A 370 25.01 -14.99 -8.56
N PHE A 371 24.88 -13.87 -9.29
CA PHE A 371 24.34 -12.61 -8.78
C PHE A 371 22.91 -12.33 -9.29
N SER A 372 22.28 -13.32 -9.95
CA SER A 372 20.93 -13.21 -10.52
C SER A 372 20.74 -12.04 -11.47
N LEU A 373 21.76 -11.75 -12.27
CA LEU A 373 21.72 -10.68 -13.26
C LEU A 373 20.96 -11.11 -14.52
N VAL A 374 20.64 -10.12 -15.34
CA VAL A 374 20.10 -10.27 -16.69
C VAL A 374 21.00 -9.50 -17.68
N PRO A 375 21.06 -9.87 -18.96
CA PRO A 375 21.97 -9.24 -19.93
C PRO A 375 21.45 -7.89 -20.46
N THR A 376 20.84 -7.06 -19.61
CA THR A 376 20.28 -5.74 -19.96
C THR A 376 21.04 -4.66 -19.21
N PHE A 377 21.38 -3.57 -19.91
CA PHE A 377 22.01 -2.39 -19.30
C PHE A 377 20.96 -1.58 -18.53
N ASN A 378 21.32 -1.12 -17.33
CA ASN A 378 20.40 -0.40 -16.46
C ASN A 378 20.46 1.10 -16.74
N ALA A 379 19.37 1.66 -17.26
CA ALA A 379 19.29 3.09 -17.61
C ALA A 379 19.61 4.02 -16.44
N PHE A 380 19.17 3.71 -15.21
CA PHE A 380 19.48 4.54 -14.04
C PHE A 380 20.96 4.48 -13.70
N ALA A 381 21.50 3.26 -13.58
CA ALA A 381 22.90 3.07 -13.18
C ALA A 381 23.91 3.56 -14.22
N ASP A 382 23.58 3.50 -15.52
CA ASP A 382 24.41 4.09 -16.58
C ASP A 382 24.33 5.63 -16.61
N MET A 383 23.13 6.23 -16.46
CA MET A 383 22.90 7.66 -16.75
C MET A 383 22.99 8.57 -15.51
N VAL A 384 22.34 8.19 -14.40
CA VAL A 384 22.30 8.99 -13.15
C VAL A 384 23.11 8.38 -12.01
N GLY A 385 23.51 7.11 -12.13
CA GLY A 385 24.46 6.45 -11.22
C GLY A 385 25.78 7.22 -11.04
N PRO A 386 26.44 7.69 -12.12
CA PRO A 386 27.65 8.52 -12.02
C PRO A 386 27.44 9.86 -11.31
N LEU A 387 26.19 10.32 -11.20
CA LEU A 387 25.78 11.55 -10.50
C LEU A 387 25.32 11.28 -9.05
N GLY A 388 25.57 10.08 -8.52
CA GLY A 388 25.28 9.68 -7.14
C GLY A 388 23.90 9.07 -6.90
N CYS A 389 23.15 8.71 -7.94
CA CYS A 389 21.82 8.09 -7.80
C CYS A 389 21.91 6.55 -7.72
N ASP A 390 21.74 5.97 -6.53
CA ASP A 390 21.60 4.51 -6.39
C ASP A 390 20.12 4.07 -6.58
N ILE A 391 19.85 3.42 -7.72
CA ILE A 391 18.54 2.81 -8.01
C ILE A 391 18.19 1.68 -7.04
N TYR A 392 19.16 0.94 -6.50
CA TYR A 392 18.90 -0.16 -5.58
C TYR A 392 18.41 0.36 -4.23
N GLN A 393 18.96 1.47 -3.73
CA GLN A 393 18.45 2.16 -2.55
C GLN A 393 17.10 2.85 -2.79
N ALA A 394 16.87 3.40 -4.00
CA ALA A 394 15.62 4.06 -4.35
C ALA A 394 14.40 3.11 -4.39
N LEU A 395 14.60 1.82 -4.66
CA LEU A 395 13.52 0.81 -4.65
C LEU A 395 13.04 0.54 -3.22
N VAL A 396 11.97 1.22 -2.81
CA VAL A 396 11.40 1.17 -1.46
C VAL A 396 10.63 -0.12 -1.17
N VAL A 397 10.38 -0.40 0.10
CA VAL A 397 9.45 -1.46 0.55
C VAL A 397 8.00 -1.09 0.21
N ASP A 398 7.12 -2.09 0.13
CA ASP A 398 5.70 -1.87 -0.17
C ASP A 398 4.77 -2.80 0.62
N ILE A 399 4.12 -2.22 1.65
CA ILE A 399 3.27 -2.95 2.61
C ILE A 399 2.10 -3.69 1.93
N LEU A 400 1.59 -3.12 0.84
CA LEU A 400 0.48 -3.65 0.04
C LEU A 400 0.83 -5.01 -0.58
N HIS A 401 1.88 -5.05 -1.41
CA HIS A 401 2.23 -6.27 -2.14
C HIS A 401 3.08 -7.25 -1.33
N GLU A 402 3.90 -6.76 -0.38
CA GLU A 402 4.83 -7.59 0.39
C GLU A 402 4.15 -8.21 1.62
N PHE A 403 3.38 -7.42 2.36
CA PHE A 403 2.72 -7.91 3.58
C PHE A 403 1.26 -8.29 3.35
N GLU A 404 0.38 -7.36 2.97
CA GLU A 404 -1.08 -7.57 2.93
C GLU A 404 -1.49 -8.61 1.87
N LEU A 405 -1.21 -8.35 0.59
CA LEU A 405 -1.36 -9.30 -0.53
C LEU A 405 -0.25 -10.36 -0.58
N GLY A 406 0.65 -10.36 0.39
CA GLY A 406 1.85 -11.18 0.43
C GLY A 406 1.84 -12.18 1.57
N ILE A 407 2.60 -11.86 2.61
CA ILE A 407 2.74 -12.73 3.80
C ILE A 407 1.40 -12.99 4.47
N PHE A 408 0.56 -11.98 4.69
CA PHE A 408 -0.74 -12.16 5.32
C PHE A 408 -1.69 -13.02 4.46
N LYS A 409 -1.87 -12.72 3.16
CA LYS A 409 -2.62 -13.58 2.23
C LYS A 409 -2.12 -15.04 2.26
N SER A 410 -0.82 -15.27 2.37
CA SER A 410 -0.23 -16.61 2.47
C SER A 410 -0.54 -17.31 3.80
N VAL A 411 -0.37 -16.62 4.94
CA VAL A 411 -0.71 -17.11 6.28
C VAL A 411 -2.21 -17.42 6.37
N PHE A 412 -3.07 -16.49 5.96
CA PHE A 412 -4.54 -16.66 6.00
C PHE A 412 -4.99 -17.86 5.17
N ARG A 413 -4.49 -18.02 3.93
CA ARG A 413 -4.76 -19.23 3.13
C ARG A 413 -4.29 -20.50 3.81
N HIS A 414 -3.12 -20.49 4.46
CA HIS A 414 -2.63 -21.68 5.17
C HIS A 414 -3.47 -21.99 6.42
N LEU A 415 -3.93 -20.99 7.17
CA LEU A 415 -4.88 -21.15 8.27
C LEU A 415 -6.20 -21.77 7.80
N LEU A 416 -6.73 -21.37 6.64
CA LEU A 416 -7.92 -22.01 6.05
C LEU A 416 -7.67 -23.49 5.72
N ARG A 417 -6.50 -23.84 5.15
CA ARG A 417 -6.15 -25.24 4.89
C ARG A 417 -5.99 -26.05 6.19
N LEU A 418 -5.46 -25.44 7.25
CA LEU A 418 -5.41 -26.06 8.58
C LEU A 418 -6.82 -26.28 9.15
N LEU A 419 -7.75 -25.30 9.03
CA LEU A 419 -9.15 -25.49 9.44
C LEU A 419 -9.81 -26.66 8.71
N HIS A 420 -9.55 -26.83 7.41
CA HIS A 420 -10.02 -28.00 6.66
C HIS A 420 -9.38 -29.32 7.14
N ALA A 421 -8.09 -29.32 7.46
CA ALA A 421 -7.36 -30.51 7.92
C ALA A 421 -7.79 -30.97 9.32
N ILE A 422 -8.14 -30.05 10.23
CA ILE A 422 -8.58 -30.36 11.60
C ILE A 422 -10.12 -30.52 11.72
N ASN A 423 -10.88 -30.26 10.65
CA ASN A 423 -12.34 -30.26 10.70
C ASN A 423 -12.90 -31.63 11.12
N PRO A 424 -13.57 -31.77 12.28
CA PRO A 424 -13.97 -33.09 12.77
C PRO A 424 -15.07 -33.70 11.89
N ILE A 425 -14.90 -34.98 11.54
CA ILE A 425 -15.91 -35.74 10.79
C ILE A 425 -17.21 -35.76 11.62
N GLY A 426 -18.28 -35.19 11.07
CA GLY A 426 -19.61 -35.14 11.70
C GLY A 426 -19.87 -33.95 12.65
N ARG A 427 -19.02 -32.92 12.69
CA ARG A 427 -19.30 -31.66 13.42
C ARG A 427 -19.47 -30.46 12.48
N THR A 428 -19.93 -29.33 13.04
CA THR A 428 -20.03 -28.03 12.38
C THR A 428 -18.72 -27.66 11.67
N ASN A 429 -18.83 -27.32 10.38
CA ASN A 429 -17.69 -26.92 9.56
C ASN A 429 -16.99 -25.68 10.15
N LEU A 430 -15.73 -25.82 10.58
CA LEU A 430 -14.97 -24.75 11.21
C LEU A 430 -14.76 -23.53 10.29
N VAL A 431 -14.69 -23.73 8.97
CA VAL A 431 -14.59 -22.64 7.99
C VAL A 431 -15.91 -21.86 7.91
N ALA A 432 -17.05 -22.56 7.91
CA ALA A 432 -18.37 -21.91 7.97
C ALA A 432 -18.57 -21.15 9.29
N THR A 433 -18.01 -21.63 10.40
CA THR A 433 -17.98 -20.90 11.68
C THR A 433 -17.15 -19.62 11.58
N LEU A 434 -15.97 -19.66 10.93
CA LEU A 434 -15.14 -18.47 10.69
C LEU A 434 -15.88 -17.42 9.84
N ASP A 435 -16.51 -17.85 8.74
CA ASP A 435 -17.29 -16.97 7.85
C ASP A 435 -18.49 -16.36 8.58
N ALA A 436 -19.20 -17.15 9.40
CA ALA A 436 -20.30 -16.66 10.22
C ALA A 436 -19.84 -15.63 11.27
N ARG A 437 -18.62 -15.78 11.82
CA ARG A 437 -18.03 -14.80 12.75
C ARG A 437 -17.70 -13.49 12.05
N PHE A 438 -16.96 -13.51 10.94
CA PHE A 438 -16.66 -12.28 10.18
C PHE A 438 -17.92 -11.53 9.76
N ARG A 439 -18.98 -12.24 9.35
CA ARG A 439 -20.28 -11.63 8.98
C ARG A 439 -20.97 -10.87 10.13
N GLN A 440 -20.64 -11.20 11.38
CA GLN A 440 -21.18 -10.58 12.60
C GLN A 440 -20.30 -9.43 13.13
N ILE A 441 -19.16 -9.14 12.49
CA ILE A 441 -18.31 -8.01 12.85
C ILE A 441 -18.91 -6.73 12.26
N PRO A 442 -19.17 -5.69 13.07
CA PRO A 442 -19.72 -4.44 12.56
C PRO A 442 -18.70 -3.68 11.70
N SER A 443 -19.18 -2.86 10.77
CA SER A 443 -18.34 -1.88 10.08
C SER A 443 -17.96 -0.73 11.02
N PHE A 444 -16.77 -0.17 10.86
CA PHE A 444 -16.28 0.91 11.72
C PHE A 444 -15.68 2.07 10.91
N ARG A 445 -16.13 3.29 11.23
CA ARG A 445 -15.84 4.56 10.52
C ARG A 445 -16.05 4.47 9.00
N LYS A 446 -15.86 5.58 8.27
CA LYS A 446 -15.97 5.58 6.81
C LYS A 446 -14.68 5.04 6.17
N GLY A 447 -14.53 3.73 6.15
CA GLY A 447 -13.43 3.02 5.50
C GLY A 447 -12.25 2.66 6.40
N ALA A 448 -12.47 2.52 7.72
CA ALA A 448 -11.48 1.92 8.62
C ALA A 448 -11.68 0.40 8.77
N ILE A 449 -12.94 -0.07 8.87
CA ILE A 449 -13.34 -1.47 8.71
C ILE A 449 -14.62 -1.53 7.87
N CYS A 450 -14.61 -2.23 6.74
CA CYS A 450 -15.78 -2.40 5.88
C CYS A 450 -16.64 -3.62 6.31
N ARG A 451 -17.86 -3.69 5.79
CA ARG A 451 -18.74 -4.86 5.99
C ARG A 451 -18.17 -6.07 5.23
N PHE A 452 -17.89 -7.16 5.95
CA PHE A 452 -17.38 -8.39 5.36
C PHE A 452 -18.38 -9.05 4.39
N PRO A 453 -17.90 -9.70 3.31
CA PRO A 453 -18.74 -10.52 2.44
C PRO A 453 -19.29 -11.74 3.19
N PRO A 454 -20.33 -12.43 2.67
CA PRO A 454 -20.91 -13.60 3.32
C PRO A 454 -19.89 -14.72 3.62
N ASN A 455 -18.96 -14.94 2.69
CA ASN A 455 -17.90 -15.95 2.77
C ASN A 455 -16.56 -15.23 2.59
N VAL A 456 -15.75 -15.15 3.66
CA VAL A 456 -14.41 -14.56 3.67
C VAL A 456 -13.35 -15.62 3.32
N SER A 457 -13.65 -16.89 3.60
CA SER A 457 -12.85 -18.06 3.21
C SER A 457 -12.80 -18.28 1.69
N GLU A 458 -13.85 -17.88 0.98
CA GLU A 458 -13.94 -17.92 -0.48
C GLU A 458 -13.25 -16.69 -1.09
N VAL A 459 -11.90 -16.73 -1.14
CA VAL A 459 -11.01 -15.62 -1.55
C VAL A 459 -11.10 -15.27 -3.06
N HIS A 460 -12.29 -14.99 -3.55
CA HIS A 460 -12.58 -14.60 -4.92
C HIS A 460 -12.48 -13.08 -5.09
N GLN A 461 -11.47 -12.63 -5.85
CA GLN A 461 -11.27 -11.21 -6.23
C GLN A 461 -11.22 -10.20 -5.07
N CYS A 462 -10.80 -10.63 -3.88
CA CYS A 462 -10.59 -9.74 -2.74
C CYS A 462 -9.49 -8.71 -3.05
N ALA A 463 -9.86 -7.42 -3.13
CA ALA A 463 -8.90 -6.32 -3.16
C ALA A 463 -8.14 -6.23 -1.83
N ALA A 464 -6.93 -5.67 -1.82
CA ALA A 464 -6.03 -5.66 -0.67
C ALA A 464 -6.65 -5.18 0.65
N ARG A 465 -7.49 -4.13 0.59
CA ARG A 465 -8.23 -3.62 1.76
C ARG A 465 -9.08 -4.67 2.48
N HIS A 466 -9.62 -5.67 1.76
CA HIS A 466 -10.34 -6.77 2.39
C HIS A 466 -9.39 -7.65 3.22
N PHE A 467 -8.16 -7.89 2.76
CA PHE A 467 -7.16 -8.59 3.56
C PHE A 467 -6.72 -7.76 4.76
N GLU A 468 -6.68 -6.44 4.64
CA GLU A 468 -6.42 -5.55 5.77
C GLU A 468 -7.53 -5.65 6.84
N ASP A 469 -8.79 -5.44 6.46
CA ASP A 469 -9.95 -5.56 7.35
C ASP A 469 -9.98 -6.95 8.03
N VAL A 470 -9.70 -8.03 7.26
CA VAL A 470 -9.63 -9.40 7.78
C VAL A 470 -8.49 -9.57 8.80
N LEU A 471 -7.32 -8.96 8.58
CA LEU A 471 -6.20 -8.97 9.52
C LEU A 471 -6.55 -8.23 10.81
N GLN A 472 -7.07 -7.00 10.71
CA GLN A 472 -7.46 -6.17 11.86
C GLN A 472 -8.54 -6.83 12.73
N CYS A 473 -9.35 -7.72 12.14
CA CYS A 473 -10.43 -8.44 12.81
C CYS A 473 -10.12 -9.93 13.06
N ALA A 474 -8.92 -10.42 12.71
CA ALA A 474 -8.60 -11.85 12.75
C ALA A 474 -8.65 -12.45 14.16
N ILE A 475 -8.22 -11.70 15.19
CA ILE A 475 -8.01 -12.24 16.53
C ILE A 475 -9.31 -12.82 17.13
N PRO A 476 -10.43 -12.08 17.25
CA PRO A 476 -11.69 -12.66 17.73
C PRO A 476 -12.29 -13.70 16.77
N ALA A 477 -12.09 -13.54 15.46
CA ALA A 477 -12.65 -14.44 14.46
C ALA A 477 -12.05 -15.86 14.55
N PHE A 478 -10.74 -15.96 14.78
CA PHE A 478 -10.02 -17.24 14.92
C PHE A 478 -9.96 -17.80 16.35
N GLU A 479 -10.40 -17.06 17.38
CA GLU A 479 -10.32 -17.51 18.76
C GLU A 479 -11.06 -18.84 19.01
N GLY A 480 -10.39 -19.77 19.72
CA GLY A 480 -10.92 -21.11 19.97
C GLY A 480 -10.92 -22.05 18.75
N LEU A 481 -10.48 -21.59 17.57
CA LEU A 481 -10.23 -22.45 16.41
C LEU A 481 -8.77 -22.95 16.36
N PHE A 482 -7.84 -22.19 16.95
CA PHE A 482 -6.40 -22.50 17.04
C PHE A 482 -5.83 -22.10 18.42
N PRO A 483 -4.65 -22.63 18.82
CA PRO A 483 -3.88 -22.11 19.96
C PRO A 483 -3.46 -20.64 19.75
N SER A 484 -3.33 -19.88 20.84
CA SER A 484 -3.13 -18.42 20.82
C SER A 484 -1.69 -17.98 20.49
N GLU A 485 -1.51 -17.33 19.34
CA GLU A 485 -0.32 -16.58 18.90
C GLU A 485 -0.81 -15.37 18.08
N HIS A 486 -0.33 -14.15 18.34
CA HIS A 486 -0.90 -12.92 17.76
C HIS A 486 0.15 -11.89 17.32
N ASN A 487 -0.18 -11.09 16.30
CA ASN A 487 0.76 -10.24 15.57
C ASN A 487 0.53 -8.74 15.79
N LYS A 488 1.60 -7.97 16.03
CA LYS A 488 1.60 -6.50 16.24
C LYS A 488 2.28 -5.72 15.11
N TRP A 489 2.99 -6.43 14.22
CA TRP A 489 3.95 -5.84 13.28
C TRP A 489 3.30 -4.88 12.28
N HIS A 490 2.13 -5.26 11.74
CA HIS A 490 1.42 -4.47 10.73
C HIS A 490 0.99 -3.09 11.24
N ALA A 491 0.43 -3.03 12.44
CA ALA A 491 -0.01 -1.79 13.07
C ALA A 491 1.16 -0.81 13.32
N LEU A 492 2.33 -1.34 13.72
CA LEU A 492 3.57 -0.56 13.81
C LEU A 492 4.05 -0.09 12.42
N ALA A 493 4.09 -0.98 11.43
CA ALA A 493 4.59 -0.68 10.08
C ALA A 493 3.71 0.31 9.28
N LYS A 494 2.44 0.48 9.68
CA LYS A 494 1.47 1.39 9.06
C LYS A 494 1.36 2.75 9.77
N LEU A 495 2.12 3.01 10.85
CA LEU A 495 2.09 4.32 11.51
C LEU A 495 2.49 5.44 10.52
N HIS A 496 1.67 6.50 10.50
CA HIS A 496 1.85 7.72 9.71
C HIS A 496 2.77 8.76 10.37
N LEU A 497 3.29 8.45 11.57
CA LEU A 497 4.33 9.19 12.28
C LEU A 497 5.06 8.21 13.20
N HIS A 498 6.39 8.18 13.11
CA HIS A 498 7.25 7.39 13.96
C HIS A 498 8.12 8.26 14.87
N THR A 499 8.29 7.83 16.12
CA THR A 499 9.41 8.22 16.98
C THR A 499 10.51 7.15 16.92
N GLU A 500 11.73 7.47 17.33
CA GLU A 500 12.81 6.49 17.57
C GLU A 500 12.32 5.29 18.41
N TYR A 501 11.58 5.57 19.49
CA TYR A 501 10.98 4.56 20.36
C TYR A 501 10.05 3.60 19.61
N SER A 502 9.17 4.12 18.74
CA SER A 502 8.27 3.29 17.92
C SER A 502 9.00 2.49 16.83
N LEU A 503 10.15 2.97 16.33
CA LEU A 503 10.96 2.26 15.34
C LEU A 503 11.73 1.10 15.96
N ASN A 504 12.23 1.28 17.19
CA ASN A 504 12.82 0.18 17.97
C ASN A 504 11.77 -0.93 18.23
N HIS A 505 10.53 -0.56 18.52
CA HIS A 505 9.42 -1.52 18.66
C HIS A 505 9.08 -2.21 17.33
N LEU A 506 9.18 -1.52 16.18
CA LEU A 506 9.01 -2.14 14.86
C LEU A 506 10.15 -3.12 14.54
N ASP A 507 11.40 -2.83 14.91
CA ASP A 507 12.51 -3.79 14.78
C ASP A 507 12.29 -5.03 15.65
N GLU A 508 11.97 -4.86 16.93
CA GLU A 508 11.66 -5.96 17.84
C GLU A 508 10.48 -6.81 17.32
N ALA A 509 9.38 -6.16 16.92
CA ALA A 509 8.23 -6.83 16.32
C ALA A 509 8.59 -7.57 15.02
N SER A 510 9.56 -7.06 14.24
CA SER A 510 10.05 -7.75 13.02
C SER A 510 10.80 -9.03 13.38
N ARG A 511 11.63 -8.99 14.43
CA ARG A 511 12.35 -10.16 14.95
C ARG A 511 11.41 -11.21 15.52
N LEU A 512 10.42 -10.78 16.30
CA LEU A 512 9.37 -11.66 16.83
C LEU A 512 8.53 -12.28 15.71
N LEU A 513 8.12 -11.50 14.71
CA LEU A 513 7.37 -11.98 13.55
C LEU A 513 8.17 -13.05 12.77
N GLY A 514 9.45 -12.81 12.49
CA GLY A 514 10.32 -13.78 11.83
C GLY A 514 10.40 -15.12 12.59
N HIS A 515 10.65 -15.05 13.90
CA HIS A 515 10.69 -16.23 14.76
C HIS A 515 9.35 -16.98 14.80
N GLN A 516 8.22 -16.27 14.88
CA GLN A 516 6.90 -16.90 14.91
C GLN A 516 6.49 -17.49 13.55
N LEU A 517 6.88 -16.89 12.43
CA LEU A 517 6.68 -17.49 11.10
C LEU A 517 7.51 -18.78 10.93
N CYS A 518 8.75 -18.81 11.43
CA CYS A 518 9.54 -20.05 11.48
C CYS A 518 8.88 -21.11 12.37
N LYS A 519 8.46 -20.77 13.60
CA LYS A 519 7.73 -21.70 14.47
C LYS A 519 6.46 -22.24 13.84
N PHE A 520 5.67 -21.36 13.20
CA PHE A 520 4.44 -21.75 12.50
C PHE A 520 4.75 -22.77 11.40
N ARG A 521 5.78 -22.53 10.57
CA ARG A 521 6.24 -23.50 9.56
C ARG A 521 6.70 -24.82 10.19
N ASP A 522 7.57 -24.75 11.19
CA ASP A 522 8.37 -25.89 11.66
C ASP A 522 7.64 -26.78 12.67
N PHE A 523 6.66 -26.23 13.41
CA PHE A 523 5.87 -26.97 14.40
C PHE A 523 4.37 -27.04 14.07
N THR A 524 3.75 -25.98 13.54
CA THR A 524 2.31 -25.98 13.25
C THR A 524 2.01 -26.61 11.90
N CYS A 525 2.58 -26.08 10.80
CA CYS A 525 2.35 -26.58 9.45
C CYS A 525 2.86 -28.01 9.25
N SER A 526 3.98 -28.37 9.90
CA SER A 526 4.57 -29.72 9.83
C SER A 526 3.72 -30.80 10.52
N ALA A 527 2.90 -30.42 11.52
CA ALA A 527 2.04 -31.34 12.25
C ALA A 527 0.76 -31.73 11.49
N PHE A 528 0.39 -31.02 10.42
CA PHE A 528 -0.85 -31.25 9.67
C PHE A 528 -0.59 -31.42 8.17
N LYS A 529 -1.14 -32.48 7.58
CA LYS A 529 -1.10 -32.67 6.13
C LYS A 529 -2.10 -31.74 5.44
N THR A 530 -1.64 -30.58 4.96
CA THR A 530 -2.50 -29.61 4.28
C THR A 530 -2.51 -29.76 2.75
N THR A 531 -3.67 -29.57 2.13
CA THR A 531 -3.87 -29.67 0.67
C THR A 531 -4.41 -28.37 0.08
N GLU A 532 -4.43 -28.27 -1.25
CA GLU A 532 -5.08 -27.20 -2.02
C GLU A 532 -6.53 -26.97 -1.57
N LEU A 533 -6.91 -25.70 -1.42
CA LEU A 533 -8.32 -25.33 -1.29
C LEU A 533 -9.07 -25.66 -2.60
N SER A 534 -10.39 -25.87 -2.51
CA SER A 534 -11.24 -26.19 -3.68
C SER A 534 -11.12 -25.14 -4.80
N SER A 535 -10.97 -23.87 -4.44
CA SER A 535 -10.74 -22.75 -5.36
C SER A 535 -9.36 -22.81 -6.04
N GLU A 536 -8.33 -23.26 -5.32
CA GLU A 536 -6.96 -23.45 -5.84
C GLU A 536 -6.89 -24.66 -6.78
N ALA A 537 -7.48 -25.80 -6.41
CA ALA A 537 -7.59 -26.99 -7.27
C ALA A 537 -8.41 -26.71 -8.55
N SER A 538 -9.44 -25.86 -8.45
CA SER A 538 -10.24 -25.37 -9.57
C SER A 538 -9.45 -24.39 -10.46
N ALA A 539 -8.64 -23.50 -9.88
CA ALA A 539 -7.75 -22.61 -10.62
C ALA A 539 -6.64 -23.39 -11.35
N ARG A 540 -6.04 -24.38 -10.69
CA ARG A 540 -5.10 -25.33 -11.31
C ARG A 540 -5.75 -26.05 -12.49
N SER A 541 -6.93 -26.63 -12.30
CA SER A 541 -7.69 -27.31 -13.36
C SER A 541 -7.92 -26.40 -14.58
N ARG A 542 -8.33 -25.14 -14.36
CA ARG A 542 -8.46 -24.14 -15.44
C ARG A 542 -7.13 -23.85 -16.14
N ARG A 543 -6.04 -23.64 -15.39
CA ARG A 543 -4.69 -23.39 -15.96
C ARG A 543 -4.20 -24.61 -16.79
N THR A 544 -4.44 -25.85 -16.34
CA THR A 544 -4.07 -27.06 -17.09
C THR A 544 -4.94 -27.28 -18.33
N LEU A 545 -6.21 -26.88 -18.32
CA LEU A 545 -7.09 -26.94 -19.49
C LEU A 545 -6.68 -25.89 -20.53
N ALA A 546 -6.37 -24.65 -20.10
CA ALA A 546 -5.89 -23.60 -21.00
C ALA A 546 -4.54 -23.97 -21.65
N GLY A 547 -3.59 -24.53 -20.90
CA GLY A 547 -2.28 -24.92 -21.43
C GLY A 547 -2.26 -26.14 -22.37
N SER A 548 -3.41 -26.74 -22.71
CA SER A 548 -3.50 -28.01 -23.46
C SER A 548 -4.01 -27.85 -24.89
N THR A 549 -3.25 -27.15 -25.73
CA THR A 549 -3.51 -27.02 -27.19
C THR A 549 -3.22 -28.29 -28.02
N THR A 550 -2.98 -29.43 -27.38
CA THR A 550 -2.87 -30.74 -28.05
C THR A 550 -3.95 -31.70 -27.58
N SER A 551 -4.63 -32.33 -28.55
CA SER A 551 -5.69 -33.32 -28.40
C SER A 551 -5.18 -34.70 -27.92
N ALA A 552 -4.48 -34.71 -26.79
CA ALA A 552 -4.09 -35.91 -26.07
C ALA A 552 -4.69 -35.87 -24.65
N SER A 553 -5.63 -36.78 -24.39
CA SER A 553 -6.31 -36.93 -23.10
C SER A 553 -5.36 -37.43 -22.00
N ALA A 554 -4.51 -36.55 -21.49
CA ALA A 554 -3.87 -36.77 -20.19
C ALA A 554 -4.94 -36.63 -19.10
N ALA A 555 -5.13 -37.67 -18.30
CA ALA A 555 -6.14 -37.68 -17.24
C ALA A 555 -5.84 -36.57 -16.22
N VAL A 556 -6.62 -35.50 -16.23
CA VAL A 556 -6.52 -34.40 -15.27
C VAL A 556 -6.88 -34.95 -13.88
N THR A 557 -5.87 -35.13 -13.03
CA THR A 557 -6.09 -35.50 -11.63
C THR A 557 -6.72 -34.34 -10.88
N THR A 558 -8.04 -34.45 -10.68
CA THR A 558 -8.88 -33.54 -9.89
C THR A 558 -8.60 -33.63 -8.38
N ALA A 559 -7.77 -34.59 -7.94
CA ALA A 559 -7.32 -34.69 -6.56
C ALA A 559 -6.58 -33.41 -6.12
N PRO A 560 -6.88 -32.86 -4.92
CA PRO A 560 -6.13 -31.76 -4.33
C PRO A 560 -4.66 -32.13 -4.11
N GLN A 561 -3.73 -31.24 -4.49
CA GLN A 561 -2.30 -31.45 -4.21
C GLN A 561 -1.95 -31.06 -2.77
N GLU A 562 -0.93 -31.68 -2.21
CA GLU A 562 -0.34 -31.28 -0.92
C GLU A 562 0.35 -29.91 -1.04
N LYS A 563 0.29 -29.09 0.01
CA LYS A 563 0.92 -27.75 0.03
C LYS A 563 1.71 -27.51 1.31
N SER A 564 2.95 -27.06 1.14
CA SER A 564 3.82 -26.58 2.21
C SER A 564 3.61 -25.08 2.50
N PHE A 565 4.17 -24.59 3.61
CA PHE A 565 4.23 -23.15 3.92
C PHE A 565 5.61 -22.58 3.60
N ASN A 566 5.71 -21.77 2.55
CA ASN A 566 6.98 -21.32 1.98
C ASN A 566 7.44 -19.96 2.54
N LEU A 567 8.54 -19.97 3.29
CA LEU A 567 9.21 -18.76 3.81
C LEU A 567 10.36 -18.24 2.93
N ALA A 568 10.78 -18.97 1.90
CA ALA A 568 11.87 -18.58 1.00
C ALA A 568 11.40 -17.57 -0.08
N THR A 569 10.67 -16.53 0.32
CA THR A 569 10.03 -15.56 -0.61
C THR A 569 10.65 -14.17 -0.49
N TYR A 570 10.72 -13.43 -1.60
CA TYR A 570 11.16 -12.03 -1.56
C TYR A 570 10.28 -11.18 -0.63
N LYS A 571 8.98 -11.46 -0.60
CA LYS A 571 8.00 -10.75 0.23
C LYS A 571 8.35 -10.80 1.72
N LEU A 572 8.75 -11.97 2.23
CA LEU A 572 9.23 -12.11 3.62
C LEU A 572 10.54 -11.35 3.81
N HIS A 573 11.45 -11.52 2.87
CA HIS A 573 12.75 -10.88 2.92
C HIS A 573 12.66 -9.34 2.89
N ALA A 574 11.71 -8.74 2.17
CA ALA A 574 11.53 -7.30 2.14
C ALA A 574 11.13 -6.69 3.51
N LEU A 575 10.49 -7.47 4.39
CA LEU A 575 10.04 -6.98 5.71
C LEU A 575 11.20 -6.48 6.58
N GLY A 576 12.40 -7.05 6.43
CA GLY A 576 13.60 -6.61 7.16
C GLY A 576 14.17 -5.25 6.74
N ASP A 577 13.64 -4.64 5.68
CA ASP A 577 14.09 -3.33 5.18
C ASP A 577 13.20 -2.16 5.63
N TYR A 578 12.10 -2.41 6.36
CA TYR A 578 11.09 -1.39 6.69
C TYR A 578 11.66 -0.27 7.57
N VAL A 579 12.21 -0.61 8.74
CA VAL A 579 12.77 0.37 9.71
C VAL A 579 13.80 1.28 9.03
N ARG A 580 14.76 0.71 8.30
CA ARG A 580 15.78 1.47 7.55
C ARG A 580 15.16 2.36 6.47
N THR A 581 14.15 1.89 5.76
CA THR A 581 13.49 2.68 4.71
C THR A 581 12.69 3.84 5.32
N ILE A 582 12.10 3.65 6.51
CA ILE A 582 11.39 4.70 7.24
C ILE A 582 12.34 5.79 7.74
N HIS A 583 13.49 5.43 8.32
CA HIS A 583 14.53 6.39 8.71
C HIS A 583 14.99 7.25 7.51
N LEU A 584 15.27 6.60 6.38
CA LEU A 584 15.76 7.28 5.18
C LEU A 584 14.71 8.20 4.54
N PHE A 585 13.45 7.77 4.49
CA PHE A 585 12.47 8.35 3.57
C PHE A 585 11.14 8.79 4.21
N GLY A 586 10.92 8.64 5.52
CA GLY A 586 9.63 8.87 6.17
C GLY A 586 8.71 7.65 6.10
N THR A 587 7.47 7.77 6.54
CA THR A 587 6.57 6.61 6.80
C THR A 587 6.07 5.92 5.52
N THR A 588 5.61 4.66 5.66
CA THR A 588 5.23 3.77 4.54
C THR A 588 4.07 4.31 3.69
N ASP A 589 3.08 4.97 4.30
CA ASP A 589 1.98 5.66 3.61
C ASP A 589 2.47 6.79 2.67
N SER A 590 3.68 7.29 2.88
CA SER A 590 4.30 8.32 2.05
C SER A 590 4.86 7.78 0.72
N TYR A 591 5.01 6.45 0.55
CA TYR A 591 5.54 5.82 -0.67
C TYR A 591 4.94 4.45 -1.06
N THR A 592 3.94 3.91 -0.35
CA THR A 592 3.28 2.64 -0.76
C THR A 592 2.61 2.75 -2.14
N THR A 593 2.51 1.62 -2.83
CA THR A 593 1.81 1.48 -4.11
C THR A 593 0.30 1.77 -4.02
N GLN A 594 -0.31 1.83 -2.83
CA GLN A 594 -1.71 2.28 -2.65
C GLN A 594 -1.96 3.69 -3.23
N LEU A 595 -0.98 4.60 -3.17
CA LEU A 595 -1.03 5.92 -3.81
C LEU A 595 -1.19 5.80 -5.35
N GLY A 596 -0.55 4.79 -5.90
CA GLY A 596 -0.64 4.42 -7.30
C GLY A 596 -1.99 3.82 -7.67
N GLU A 597 -2.52 2.89 -6.87
CA GLU A 597 -3.86 2.32 -7.09
C GLU A 597 -4.96 3.40 -7.10
N LEU A 598 -4.87 4.39 -6.21
CA LEU A 598 -5.74 5.57 -6.22
C LEU A 598 -5.62 6.38 -7.52
N SER A 599 -4.42 6.43 -8.11
CA SER A 599 -4.14 7.08 -9.39
C SER A 599 -4.65 6.24 -10.59
N HIS A 600 -4.65 4.90 -10.48
CA HIS A 600 -5.31 4.00 -11.43
C HIS A 600 -6.83 4.24 -11.49
N CYS A 601 -7.49 4.59 -10.38
CA CYS A 601 -8.91 4.93 -10.39
C CYS A 601 -9.22 6.14 -11.30
N LEU A 602 -8.33 7.14 -11.36
CA LEU A 602 -8.52 8.31 -12.23
C LEU A 602 -8.34 7.94 -13.71
N LEU A 603 -7.30 7.20 -14.07
CA LEU A 603 -7.12 6.77 -15.48
C LEU A 603 -8.22 5.80 -15.95
N LYS A 604 -8.77 4.96 -15.06
CA LYS A 604 -9.94 4.12 -15.37
C LYS A 604 -11.19 4.98 -15.63
N LYS A 605 -11.41 6.08 -14.88
CA LYS A 605 -12.47 7.07 -15.19
C LYS A 605 -12.24 7.75 -16.55
N PHE A 606 -11.00 8.12 -16.88
CA PHE A 606 -10.68 8.69 -18.19
C PHE A 606 -11.00 7.70 -19.32
N TYR A 607 -10.59 6.43 -19.19
CA TYR A 607 -10.83 5.39 -20.19
C TYR A 607 -12.32 5.16 -20.49
N GLN A 608 -13.20 5.26 -19.47
CA GLN A 608 -14.65 5.17 -19.64
C GLN A 608 -15.22 6.24 -20.59
N ARG A 609 -14.54 7.39 -20.75
CA ARG A 609 -14.91 8.49 -21.66
C ARG A 609 -14.18 8.45 -23.01
N THR A 610 -13.68 7.30 -23.44
CA THR A 610 -12.96 7.14 -24.71
C THR A 610 -13.65 6.17 -25.65
N ASN A 611 -13.30 6.18 -26.94
CA ASN A 611 -13.78 5.17 -27.90
C ASN A 611 -13.02 3.82 -27.79
N LYS A 612 -12.12 3.68 -26.79
CA LYS A 612 -11.35 2.48 -26.43
C LYS A 612 -10.27 2.06 -27.45
N GLN A 613 -10.05 2.82 -28.53
CA GLN A 613 -8.98 2.57 -29.50
C GLN A 613 -7.68 3.30 -29.12
N ASN A 614 -6.53 2.63 -29.21
CA ASN A 614 -5.21 3.15 -28.81
C ASN A 614 -5.25 3.81 -27.40
N PRO A 615 -5.48 3.03 -26.32
CA PRO A 615 -5.80 3.57 -25.00
C PRO A 615 -4.80 4.60 -24.48
N ALA A 616 -3.48 4.39 -24.66
CA ALA A 616 -2.44 5.31 -24.26
C ALA A 616 -2.62 6.75 -24.82
N ARG A 617 -2.92 6.87 -26.12
CA ARG A 617 -3.15 8.17 -26.78
C ARG A 617 -4.37 8.89 -26.21
N GLN A 618 -5.41 8.14 -25.87
CA GLN A 618 -6.66 8.70 -25.37
C GLN A 618 -6.57 9.07 -23.89
N LEU A 619 -5.86 8.27 -23.09
CA LEU A 619 -5.53 8.58 -21.70
C LEU A 619 -4.65 9.83 -21.60
N ALA A 620 -3.63 9.97 -22.45
CA ALA A 620 -2.80 11.17 -22.55
C ALA A 620 -3.64 12.44 -22.83
N ARG A 621 -4.57 12.37 -23.80
CA ARG A 621 -5.50 13.49 -24.09
C ARG A 621 -6.42 13.82 -22.92
N GLN A 622 -7.03 12.82 -22.29
CA GLN A 622 -7.94 13.04 -21.16
C GLN A 622 -7.20 13.58 -19.92
N GLU A 623 -5.97 13.14 -19.67
CA GLU A 623 -5.10 13.74 -18.63
C GLU A 623 -4.80 15.20 -18.94
N ARG A 624 -4.42 15.54 -20.17
CA ARG A 624 -4.12 16.93 -20.54
C ARG A 624 -5.31 17.85 -20.32
N ARG A 625 -6.50 17.44 -20.77
CA ARG A 625 -7.77 18.17 -20.57
C ARG A 625 -8.06 18.39 -19.09
N HIS A 626 -7.96 17.33 -18.27
CA HIS A 626 -8.20 17.41 -16.84
C HIS A 626 -7.21 18.36 -16.14
N THR A 627 -5.93 18.30 -16.51
CA THR A 627 -4.88 19.19 -16.00
C THR A 627 -5.11 20.65 -16.41
N GLN A 628 -5.53 20.93 -17.64
CA GLN A 628 -5.91 22.27 -18.11
C GLN A 628 -7.12 22.82 -17.35
N VAL A 629 -8.20 22.04 -17.20
CA VAL A 629 -9.40 22.42 -16.44
C VAL A 629 -9.04 22.77 -14.99
N ARG A 630 -8.23 21.94 -14.32
CA ARG A 630 -7.75 22.19 -12.95
C ARG A 630 -6.97 23.51 -12.86
N ARG A 631 -5.97 23.72 -13.72
CA ARG A 631 -5.15 24.96 -13.74
C ARG A 631 -6.01 26.21 -13.93
N HIS A 632 -7.04 26.15 -14.79
CA HIS A 632 -7.94 27.28 -15.03
C HIS A 632 -8.90 27.55 -13.86
N LEU A 633 -9.41 26.51 -13.20
CA LEU A 633 -10.19 26.62 -11.95
C LEU A 633 -9.36 27.23 -10.82
N ASP A 634 -8.12 26.77 -10.64
CA ASP A 634 -7.18 27.31 -9.64
C ASP A 634 -6.99 28.83 -9.85
N VAL A 635 -6.81 29.32 -11.09
CA VAL A 635 -6.72 30.76 -11.38
C VAL A 635 -7.99 31.53 -10.98
N HIS A 636 -9.18 31.02 -11.35
CA HIS A 636 -10.45 31.71 -11.10
C HIS A 636 -10.79 31.84 -9.61
N LEU A 637 -10.40 30.88 -8.79
CA LEU A 637 -10.57 30.91 -7.33
C LEU A 637 -9.73 31.99 -6.62
N ASN A 638 -8.73 32.60 -7.30
CA ASN A 638 -7.94 33.70 -6.74
C ASN A 638 -8.32 35.07 -7.30
N SER A 639 -8.86 35.15 -8.53
CA SER A 639 -9.31 36.41 -9.13
C SER A 639 -10.72 36.81 -8.69
N GLY A 640 -11.54 35.85 -8.29
CA GLY A 640 -12.64 36.10 -7.37
C GLY A 640 -12.08 36.43 -5.99
N GLY A 641 -11.98 37.73 -5.66
CA GLY A 641 -11.84 38.14 -4.27
C GLY A 641 -12.97 37.47 -3.48
N LYS A 642 -12.61 36.77 -2.38
CA LYS A 642 -13.49 35.87 -1.62
C LYS A 642 -14.96 36.26 -1.78
N PRO A 643 -15.82 35.40 -2.39
CA PRO A 643 -17.14 35.28 -1.83
C PRO A 643 -16.88 35.03 -0.34
N ASP A 644 -17.46 35.89 0.50
CA ASP A 644 -17.75 35.44 1.84
C ASP A 644 -18.68 34.25 1.60
N ASN A 645 -18.10 33.05 1.60
CA ASN A 645 -18.87 31.81 1.66
C ASN A 645 -19.54 31.95 3.01
N GLY A 646 -20.74 32.54 2.99
CA GLY A 646 -21.66 32.48 4.10
C GLY A 646 -21.62 31.02 4.50
N GLU A 647 -21.10 30.79 5.70
CA GLU A 647 -21.26 29.52 6.38
C GLU A 647 -22.70 29.14 6.13
N THR A 648 -22.95 27.95 5.58
CA THR A 648 -24.32 27.45 5.44
C THR A 648 -24.89 27.54 6.83
N ALA A 649 -25.70 28.58 7.08
CA ALA A 649 -25.91 29.02 8.45
C ALA A 649 -26.43 27.79 9.19
N PRO A 650 -25.87 27.44 10.36
CA PRO A 650 -26.53 26.46 11.19
C PRO A 650 -27.99 26.89 11.26
N LEU A 651 -28.92 25.99 10.92
CA LEU A 651 -30.34 26.21 11.21
C LEU A 651 -30.38 26.78 12.62
N SER A 652 -31.07 27.91 12.81
CA SER A 652 -30.87 28.68 14.05
C SER A 652 -31.14 27.75 15.23
N LEU A 653 -30.37 27.87 16.32
CA LEU A 653 -30.51 26.94 17.44
C LEU A 653 -31.96 26.89 17.96
N GLU A 654 -32.70 27.99 17.79
CA GLU A 654 -34.12 28.17 18.11
C GLU A 654 -35.05 27.35 17.19
N ASP A 655 -34.72 27.18 15.90
CA ASP A 655 -35.53 26.41 14.94
C ASP A 655 -35.45 24.89 15.16
N HIS A 656 -34.36 24.41 15.75
CA HIS A 656 -34.11 22.97 15.94
C HIS A 656 -34.51 22.45 17.34
N HIS A 657 -34.74 23.34 18.30
CA HIS A 657 -34.96 23.00 19.72
C HIS A 657 -36.06 23.84 20.38
N CYS A 658 -37.32 23.42 20.23
CA CYS A 658 -38.46 24.04 20.92
C CYS A 658 -38.98 23.11 22.02
N LEU A 659 -38.61 23.38 23.28
CA LEU A 659 -39.14 22.68 24.46
C LEU A 659 -40.35 23.43 25.02
N SER A 660 -41.45 22.71 25.27
CA SER A 660 -42.66 23.26 25.87
C SER A 660 -42.44 23.61 27.35
N GLU A 661 -42.62 24.89 27.71
CA GLU A 661 -42.63 25.36 29.12
C GLU A 661 -43.66 24.63 30.01
N SER A 662 -44.65 23.97 29.41
CA SER A 662 -45.71 23.23 30.10
C SER A 662 -45.33 21.76 30.32
N ALA A 663 -45.17 21.37 31.59
CA ALA A 663 -45.03 19.98 32.04
C ALA A 663 -46.27 19.09 31.78
N LYS A 664 -47.36 19.62 31.23
CA LYS A 664 -48.58 18.85 30.91
C LYS A 664 -48.45 17.98 29.66
N ASN A 665 -47.43 18.23 28.83
CA ASN A 665 -47.17 17.52 27.58
C ASN A 665 -45.94 16.59 27.69
N ALA A 666 -45.79 15.89 28.83
CA ALA A 666 -44.68 14.98 29.05
C ALA A 666 -44.76 13.78 28.08
N ILE A 667 -43.83 13.72 27.12
CA ILE A 667 -43.64 12.55 26.25
C ILE A 667 -42.75 11.55 26.99
N SER A 668 -43.11 10.26 26.96
CA SER A 668 -42.23 9.20 27.47
C SER A 668 -40.91 9.22 26.69
N LEU A 669 -39.78 9.39 27.37
CA LEU A 669 -38.46 9.44 26.73
C LEU A 669 -38.20 8.18 25.89
N ALA A 670 -38.62 7.01 26.38
CA ALA A 670 -38.53 5.75 25.64
C ALA A 670 -39.39 5.73 24.36
N GLU A 671 -40.56 6.37 24.38
CA GLU A 671 -41.45 6.47 23.21
C GLU A 671 -40.93 7.50 22.19
N PHE A 672 -40.39 8.63 22.68
CA PHE A 672 -39.73 9.63 21.85
C PHE A 672 -38.51 9.04 21.13
N LEU A 673 -37.61 8.40 21.87
CA LEU A 673 -36.43 7.73 21.30
C LEU A 673 -36.81 6.59 20.34
N GLY A 674 -37.91 5.88 20.62
CA GLY A 674 -38.45 4.86 19.70
C GLY A 674 -38.96 5.44 18.37
N LYS A 675 -39.50 6.67 18.38
CA LYS A 675 -40.01 7.37 17.19
C LYS A 675 -38.92 8.13 16.42
N HIS A 676 -37.84 8.52 17.07
CA HIS A 676 -36.75 9.33 16.53
C HIS A 676 -35.41 8.56 16.43
N GLN A 677 -35.45 7.25 16.15
CA GLN A 677 -34.22 6.43 15.96
C GLN A 677 -33.31 6.87 14.79
N SER A 678 -33.78 7.77 13.91
CA SER A 678 -33.06 8.27 12.73
C SER A 678 -32.57 9.72 12.85
N ASP A 679 -32.58 10.29 14.06
CA ASP A 679 -32.12 11.65 14.36
C ASP A 679 -30.57 11.76 14.28
N PRO A 680 -29.97 12.96 14.20
CA PRO A 680 -28.70 13.16 13.48
C PRO A 680 -27.47 12.59 14.18
N ALA A 681 -26.42 12.39 13.37
CA ALA A 681 -25.16 11.84 13.83
C ALA A 681 -24.40 12.80 14.78
N LEU A 682 -24.03 12.27 15.94
CA LEU A 682 -23.09 12.87 16.89
C LEU A 682 -21.71 13.02 16.24
N LYS A 683 -21.08 14.19 16.41
CA LYS A 683 -19.72 14.47 15.92
C LYS A 683 -18.78 14.72 17.08
N ILE A 684 -17.70 13.95 17.16
CA ILE A 684 -16.71 14.05 18.23
C ILE A 684 -15.36 14.42 17.61
N ASN A 685 -14.83 15.59 17.96
CA ASN A 685 -13.54 16.06 17.47
C ASN A 685 -12.42 15.63 18.43
N TYR A 686 -11.36 15.04 17.91
CA TYR A 686 -10.21 14.61 18.71
C TYR A 686 -8.88 15.01 18.03
N THR A 687 -7.78 14.86 18.78
CA THR A 687 -6.43 15.05 18.26
C THR A 687 -5.76 13.68 18.14
N THR A 688 -5.28 13.36 16.95
CA THR A 688 -4.63 12.07 16.69
C THR A 688 -3.21 12.00 17.26
N TYR A 689 -2.69 10.78 17.42
CA TYR A 689 -1.32 10.46 17.85
C TYR A 689 -0.25 11.23 17.06
N ASN A 690 -0.51 11.54 15.79
CA ASN A 690 0.39 12.25 14.89
C ASN A 690 0.14 13.78 14.81
N VAL A 691 -0.62 14.34 15.75
CA VAL A 691 -0.94 15.76 15.89
C VAL A 691 -1.72 16.30 14.69
N ARG A 692 -2.79 15.59 14.31
CA ARG A 692 -3.83 16.07 13.39
C ARG A 692 -5.14 16.23 14.15
N ARG A 693 -6.04 17.07 13.63
CA ARG A 693 -7.44 17.08 14.05
C ARG A 693 -8.20 16.10 13.17
N ASP A 694 -9.06 15.31 13.79
CA ASP A 694 -9.92 14.35 13.11
C ASP A 694 -11.28 14.29 13.83
N GLN A 695 -12.29 13.69 13.19
CA GLN A 695 -13.67 13.71 13.66
C GLN A 695 -14.37 12.36 13.49
N ASP A 696 -14.85 11.83 14.61
CA ASP A 696 -15.81 10.73 14.61
C ASP A 696 -17.20 11.22 14.28
N THR A 697 -17.93 10.41 13.52
CA THR A 697 -19.35 10.60 13.22
C THR A 697 -20.09 9.33 13.61
N LEU A 698 -20.93 9.42 14.64
CA LEU A 698 -21.64 8.30 15.26
C LEU A 698 -23.15 8.50 15.15
N CYS A 699 -23.88 7.47 14.72
CA CYS A 699 -25.34 7.44 14.87
C CYS A 699 -25.66 6.73 16.20
N PRO A 700 -26.26 7.41 17.21
CA PRO A 700 -26.60 6.78 18.49
C PRO A 700 -27.44 5.51 18.31
N GLY A 701 -27.19 4.51 19.15
CA GLY A 701 -27.83 3.20 19.10
C GLY A 701 -26.84 2.05 19.28
N HIS A 702 -27.24 0.85 18.84
CA HIS A 702 -26.56 -0.39 19.21
C HIS A 702 -25.09 -0.51 18.78
N SER A 703 -24.67 0.22 17.72
CA SER A 703 -23.30 0.19 17.16
C SER A 703 -22.42 1.40 17.52
N ALA A 704 -22.92 2.37 18.31
CA ALA A 704 -22.14 3.53 18.72
C ALA A 704 -21.45 3.28 20.07
N ALA A 705 -20.15 2.95 20.05
CA ALA A 705 -19.35 2.79 21.26
C ALA A 705 -18.27 3.88 21.34
N VAL A 706 -18.04 4.40 22.55
CA VAL A 706 -17.07 5.46 22.85
C VAL A 706 -16.14 5.07 24.00
N MET A 707 -14.96 5.66 24.04
CA MET A 707 -13.98 5.48 25.11
C MET A 707 -13.57 6.81 25.76
N MET A 708 -13.26 6.77 27.06
CA MET A 708 -12.73 7.89 27.85
C MET A 708 -11.63 7.42 28.79
N LEU A 709 -10.83 8.34 29.33
CA LEU A 709 -9.88 8.04 30.40
C LEU A 709 -10.58 7.44 31.63
N SER A 710 -10.04 6.32 32.12
CA SER A 710 -10.42 5.77 33.42
C SER A 710 -9.95 6.70 34.54
N ARG A 711 -10.76 6.81 35.60
CA ARG A 711 -10.40 7.53 36.84
C ARG A 711 -9.95 6.58 37.96
N GLU A 712 -9.74 5.31 37.64
CA GLU A 712 -9.23 4.31 38.57
C GLU A 712 -7.71 4.45 38.76
N HIS A 713 -7.23 4.12 39.96
CA HIS A 713 -5.83 4.23 40.32
C HIS A 713 -5.34 2.94 40.98
N GLY A 714 -4.37 2.27 40.36
CA GLY A 714 -3.73 1.08 40.91
C GLY A 714 -2.86 0.34 39.89
N PRO A 715 -2.03 -0.63 40.32
CA PRO A 715 -1.36 -1.52 39.38
C PRO A 715 -2.39 -2.34 38.61
N ASN A 716 -2.24 -2.43 37.29
CA ASN A 716 -3.12 -3.14 36.36
C ASN A 716 -4.57 -2.61 36.21
N THR A 717 -4.88 -1.38 36.64
CA THR A 717 -6.16 -0.74 36.30
C THR A 717 -6.27 -0.50 34.79
N HIS A 718 -7.43 -0.74 34.19
CA HIS A 718 -7.60 -0.49 32.76
C HIS A 718 -7.52 1.03 32.49
N PRO A 719 -6.72 1.51 31.51
CA PRO A 719 -6.57 2.93 31.21
C PRO A 719 -7.84 3.67 30.76
N PHE A 720 -8.90 2.95 30.39
CA PHE A 720 -10.07 3.50 29.73
C PHE A 720 -11.36 2.91 30.28
N TRP A 721 -12.40 3.73 30.33
CA TRP A 721 -13.79 3.29 30.43
C TRP A 721 -14.44 3.33 29.04
N TYR A 722 -15.54 2.59 28.87
CA TYR A 722 -16.28 2.53 27.62
C TYR A 722 -17.77 2.61 27.86
N ALA A 723 -18.49 3.17 26.89
CA ALA A 723 -19.93 3.26 26.93
C ALA A 723 -20.54 3.10 25.53
N GLN A 724 -21.73 2.50 25.46
CA GLN A 724 -22.58 2.47 24.27
C GLN A 724 -23.48 3.71 24.29
N VAL A 725 -23.38 4.57 23.28
CA VAL A 725 -24.18 5.80 23.17
C VAL A 725 -25.56 5.46 22.62
N LEU A 726 -26.58 5.61 23.45
CA LEU A 726 -27.98 5.30 23.10
C LEU A 726 -28.68 6.51 22.49
N SER A 727 -28.37 7.72 22.98
CA SER A 727 -28.87 8.98 22.44
C SER A 727 -27.98 10.16 22.87
N ALA A 728 -28.13 11.30 22.20
CA ALA A 728 -27.46 12.56 22.51
C ALA A 728 -28.52 13.66 22.69
N PHE A 729 -28.34 14.51 23.70
CA PHE A 729 -29.31 15.53 24.11
C PHE A 729 -28.66 16.89 24.28
N LEU A 730 -29.42 17.93 23.94
CA LEU A 730 -29.20 19.31 24.36
C LEU A 730 -30.25 19.64 25.43
N ILE A 731 -29.80 19.97 26.64
CA ILE A 731 -30.67 20.20 27.80
C ILE A 731 -30.46 21.63 28.28
N GLU A 732 -31.53 22.43 28.32
CA GLU A 732 -31.48 23.73 28.99
C GLU A 732 -31.54 23.56 30.51
N VAL A 733 -30.54 24.10 31.19
CA VAL A 733 -30.42 24.07 32.65
C VAL A 733 -30.39 25.50 33.18
N SER A 734 -31.36 25.85 34.00
CA SER A 734 -31.36 27.14 34.72
C SER A 734 -30.68 26.96 36.08
N TYR A 735 -29.47 27.50 36.24
CA TYR A 735 -28.75 27.51 37.51
C TYR A 735 -28.64 28.95 38.02
N LYS A 736 -29.19 29.19 39.22
CA LYS A 736 -29.24 30.53 39.86
C LYS A 736 -29.85 31.64 38.97
N GLY A 737 -30.79 31.28 38.10
CA GLY A 737 -31.47 32.21 37.18
C GLY A 737 -30.72 32.50 35.88
N VAL A 738 -29.58 31.84 35.63
CA VAL A 738 -28.89 31.84 34.33
C VAL A 738 -29.27 30.56 33.60
N ALA A 739 -29.89 30.68 32.43
CA ALA A 739 -30.12 29.56 31.53
C ALA A 739 -28.82 29.22 30.78
N GLN A 740 -28.47 27.94 30.72
CA GLN A 740 -27.34 27.42 29.96
C GLN A 740 -27.74 26.11 29.30
N THR A 741 -27.48 25.97 28.00
CA THR A 741 -27.61 24.70 27.29
C THR A 741 -26.41 23.81 27.62
N ILE A 742 -26.68 22.54 27.94
CA ILE A 742 -25.68 21.51 28.26
C ILE A 742 -25.87 20.33 27.31
N GLU A 743 -24.77 19.89 26.70
CA GLU A 743 -24.73 18.68 25.88
C GLU A 743 -24.53 17.44 26.75
N VAL A 744 -25.35 16.39 26.55
CA VAL A 744 -25.31 15.17 27.37
C VAL A 744 -25.59 13.93 26.51
N LEU A 745 -24.74 12.91 26.61
CA LEU A 745 -24.97 11.59 26.02
C LEU A 745 -25.66 10.68 27.04
N TRP A 746 -26.71 9.96 26.64
CA TRP A 746 -27.25 8.85 27.42
C TRP A 746 -26.61 7.55 26.98
N VAL A 747 -26.08 6.79 27.94
CA VAL A 747 -25.20 5.66 27.65
C VAL A 747 -25.53 4.42 28.49
N ARG A 748 -25.20 3.23 27.94
CA ARG A 748 -25.07 1.97 28.69
C ARG A 748 -23.58 1.69 28.93
N TRP A 749 -23.20 1.42 30.16
CA TRP A 749 -21.79 1.26 30.55
C TRP A 749 -21.25 -0.16 30.28
N PHE A 750 -19.97 -0.23 29.92
CA PHE A 750 -19.20 -1.47 29.92
C PHE A 750 -18.27 -1.53 31.14
N GLY A 751 -18.11 -2.72 31.71
CA GLY A 751 -17.08 -3.06 32.68
C GLY A 751 -16.02 -3.98 32.06
N VAL A 752 -14.81 -3.97 32.63
CA VAL A 752 -13.75 -4.92 32.28
C VAL A 752 -14.13 -6.32 32.76
N VAL A 753 -13.87 -7.36 31.96
CA VAL A 753 -14.19 -8.74 32.35
C VAL A 753 -13.31 -9.15 33.56
N PRO A 754 -13.90 -9.49 34.72
CA PRO A 754 -13.13 -9.78 35.94
C PRO A 754 -12.15 -10.94 35.76
N GLY A 755 -10.90 -10.73 36.15
CA GLY A 755 -9.83 -11.73 36.04
C GLY A 755 -9.24 -11.91 34.62
N TYR A 756 -9.78 -11.25 33.59
CA TYR A 756 -9.23 -11.32 32.24
C TYR A 756 -7.90 -10.55 32.15
N GLN A 757 -6.81 -11.26 31.85
CA GLN A 757 -5.51 -10.65 31.55
C GLN A 757 -5.38 -10.36 30.05
N TRP A 758 -5.45 -9.09 29.70
CA TRP A 758 -5.15 -8.57 28.36
C TRP A 758 -3.72 -8.03 28.28
N GLY A 759 -3.30 -7.61 27.09
CA GLY A 759 -2.10 -6.80 26.90
C GLY A 759 -1.12 -7.34 25.87
N ILE A 760 -0.19 -6.46 25.51
CA ILE A 760 0.83 -6.65 24.46
C ILE A 760 1.66 -7.91 24.71
N LYS A 761 2.25 -8.09 25.90
CA LYS A 761 3.07 -9.27 26.24
C LYS A 761 2.24 -10.55 26.34
N LYS A 762 0.99 -10.45 26.79
CA LYS A 762 0.01 -11.56 26.85
C LYS A 762 -0.58 -11.91 25.47
N ALA A 763 -0.31 -11.10 24.44
CA ALA A 763 -0.83 -11.21 23.09
C ALA A 763 -2.38 -11.17 23.01
N ARG A 764 -3.06 -10.54 23.99
CA ARG A 764 -4.54 -10.54 24.11
C ARG A 764 -5.12 -9.15 24.01
N LEU A 765 -6.23 -9.02 23.26
CA LEU A 765 -7.00 -7.78 23.16
C LEU A 765 -7.70 -7.47 24.51
N PRO A 766 -7.97 -6.19 24.82
CA PRO A 766 -8.80 -5.83 25.97
C PRO A 766 -10.20 -6.42 25.82
N GLN A 767 -10.72 -7.04 26.88
CA GLN A 767 -12.04 -7.67 26.90
C GLN A 767 -12.96 -6.94 27.90
N ILE A 768 -14.15 -6.57 27.44
CA ILE A 768 -15.17 -5.83 28.21
C ILE A 768 -16.55 -6.50 28.06
N GLY A 769 -17.43 -6.32 29.03
CA GLY A 769 -18.83 -6.74 28.96
C GLY A 769 -19.75 -5.62 29.45
N PHE A 770 -21.05 -5.67 29.16
CA PHE A 770 -21.97 -4.68 29.73
C PHE A 770 -22.01 -4.80 31.26
N VAL A 771 -22.15 -3.67 31.96
CA VAL A 771 -22.47 -3.68 33.39
C VAL A 771 -23.85 -4.34 33.56
N PRO A 772 -24.01 -5.36 34.45
CA PRO A 772 -25.28 -6.02 34.67
C PRO A 772 -26.38 -5.06 35.12
N ASP A 773 -27.63 -5.35 34.73
CA ASP A 773 -28.82 -4.53 35.01
C ASP A 773 -28.93 -4.15 36.49
N SER A 774 -28.61 -2.88 36.75
CA SER A 774 -28.41 -2.29 38.07
C SER A 774 -28.49 -0.76 37.93
N PRO A 775 -28.64 0.00 39.03
CA PRO A 775 -28.71 1.46 38.96
C PRO A 775 -27.50 2.17 38.31
N GLY A 776 -26.36 1.47 38.15
CA GLY A 776 -25.17 1.97 37.46
C GLY A 776 -25.00 1.45 36.03
N ALA A 777 -25.89 0.62 35.50
CA ALA A 777 -25.77 0.06 34.15
C ALA A 777 -26.00 1.09 33.03
N PHE A 778 -26.78 2.13 33.34
CA PHE A 778 -27.06 3.26 32.45
C PHE A 778 -26.67 4.56 33.15
N GLY A 779 -26.30 5.57 32.37
CA GLY A 779 -25.99 6.89 32.91
C GLY A 779 -25.91 7.97 31.86
N PHE A 780 -25.47 9.14 32.32
CA PHE A 780 -25.24 10.31 31.48
C PHE A 780 -23.75 10.62 31.41
N LEU A 781 -23.30 11.06 30.24
CA LEU A 781 -21.90 11.32 29.92
C LEU A 781 -21.78 12.68 29.24
N ASP A 782 -20.87 13.51 29.75
CA ASP A 782 -20.40 14.73 29.11
C ASP A 782 -19.62 14.38 27.82
N PRO A 783 -20.03 14.84 26.63
CA PRO A 783 -19.34 14.55 25.37
C PRO A 783 -17.86 14.99 25.37
N SER A 784 -17.50 16.03 26.13
CA SER A 784 -16.13 16.55 26.20
C SER A 784 -15.14 15.58 26.88
N LEU A 785 -15.65 14.55 27.58
CA LEU A 785 -14.85 13.49 28.16
C LEU A 785 -14.56 12.34 27.18
N VAL A 786 -15.22 12.30 26.01
CA VAL A 786 -14.97 11.24 25.01
C VAL A 786 -13.67 11.52 24.28
N LEU A 787 -12.75 10.55 24.31
CA LEU A 787 -11.51 10.59 23.54
C LEU A 787 -11.72 10.19 22.08
N HIS A 788 -12.52 9.15 21.85
CA HIS A 788 -12.61 8.45 20.56
C HIS A 788 -13.87 7.57 20.50
N ALA A 789 -14.35 7.30 19.29
CA ALA A 789 -15.16 6.11 19.04
C ALA A 789 -14.30 4.85 19.10
N CYS A 790 -14.85 3.73 19.58
CA CYS A 790 -14.15 2.45 19.61
C CYS A 790 -14.88 1.37 18.80
N HIS A 791 -14.11 0.49 18.16
CA HIS A 791 -14.64 -0.67 17.45
C HIS A 791 -14.72 -1.87 18.41
N LEU A 792 -15.92 -2.39 18.63
CA LEU A 792 -16.16 -3.55 19.49
C LEU A 792 -16.51 -4.78 18.64
N ILE A 793 -15.79 -5.88 18.85
CA ILE A 793 -16.03 -7.17 18.19
C ILE A 793 -16.55 -8.16 19.23
N PRO A 794 -17.68 -8.86 19.01
CA PRO A 794 -18.16 -9.85 19.97
C PRO A 794 -17.12 -10.93 20.31
N ALA A 795 -17.04 -11.32 21.59
CA ALA A 795 -16.25 -12.47 22.02
C ALA A 795 -17.01 -13.76 21.66
N PHE A 796 -16.89 -14.18 20.39
CA PHE A 796 -17.67 -15.29 19.83
C PHE A 796 -17.49 -16.64 20.55
N ALA A 797 -16.41 -16.82 21.31
CA ALA A 797 -16.17 -18.01 22.12
C ALA A 797 -17.02 -18.04 23.41
N ASP A 798 -17.34 -16.88 23.99
CA ASP A 798 -18.07 -16.75 25.26
C ASP A 798 -19.60 -16.78 25.04
N GLY A 799 -20.06 -16.56 23.81
CA GLY A 799 -21.45 -16.69 23.42
C GLY A 799 -22.35 -15.53 23.88
N ARG A 800 -23.66 -15.80 23.95
CA ARG A 800 -24.70 -14.82 24.26
C ARG A 800 -25.32 -15.09 25.64
N THR A 801 -25.85 -14.05 26.28
CA THR A 801 -26.34 -14.09 27.65
C THR A 801 -27.56 -13.19 27.85
N SER A 802 -28.49 -13.65 28.69
CA SER A 802 -29.63 -12.89 29.20
C SER A 802 -29.41 -12.34 30.63
N LEU A 803 -28.20 -12.48 31.18
CA LEU A 803 -27.87 -12.05 32.55
C LEU A 803 -27.54 -10.55 32.66
N LEU A 804 -27.27 -9.87 31.55
CA LEU A 804 -26.82 -8.46 31.54
C LEU A 804 -27.97 -7.44 31.38
N LEU A 805 -29.12 -7.89 30.89
CA LEU A 805 -30.40 -7.19 30.79
C LEU A 805 -31.50 -8.25 30.61
N PRO A 806 -32.71 -8.07 31.17
CA PRO A 806 -33.82 -9.01 31.00
C PRO A 806 -34.06 -9.41 29.55
N GLN A 807 -34.41 -10.69 29.32
CA GLN A 807 -34.61 -11.20 27.96
C GLN A 807 -35.82 -10.53 27.29
N GLY A 808 -35.61 -10.00 26.08
CA GLY A 808 -36.64 -9.28 25.32
C GLY A 808 -36.11 -8.07 24.54
N PRO A 809 -37.00 -7.38 23.80
CA PRO A 809 -36.64 -6.17 23.07
C PRO A 809 -36.28 -5.05 24.04
N SER A 810 -35.24 -4.28 23.70
CA SER A 810 -34.78 -3.13 24.48
C SER A 810 -34.20 -2.07 23.55
N VAL A 811 -34.35 -0.80 23.90
CA VAL A 811 -33.72 0.33 23.19
C VAL A 811 -32.18 0.27 23.22
N ALA A 812 -31.61 -0.50 24.14
CA ALA A 812 -30.17 -0.77 24.23
C ALA A 812 -29.70 -1.98 23.38
N ARG A 813 -30.60 -2.57 22.60
CA ARG A 813 -30.33 -3.73 21.71
C ARG A 813 -30.68 -3.38 20.27
N GLU A 814 -30.18 -4.18 19.34
CA GLU A 814 -30.66 -4.15 17.95
C GLU A 814 -32.13 -4.58 17.89
N ASN A 815 -32.93 -4.03 16.96
CA ASN A 815 -34.40 -4.17 16.90
C ASN A 815 -34.92 -5.63 16.77
N SER A 816 -34.04 -6.62 16.58
CA SER A 816 -34.34 -8.06 16.51
C SER A 816 -33.69 -8.91 17.63
N ALA A 817 -32.82 -8.32 18.47
CA ALA A 817 -32.06 -9.04 19.48
C ALA A 817 -32.82 -9.14 20.81
N VAL A 818 -32.82 -10.33 21.41
CA VAL A 818 -33.52 -10.63 22.67
C VAL A 818 -32.58 -10.81 23.87
N ASP A 819 -31.28 -10.84 23.62
CA ASP A 819 -30.18 -11.11 24.55
C ASP A 819 -28.94 -10.28 24.15
N ASP A 820 -27.92 -10.24 25.00
CA ASP A 820 -26.65 -9.53 24.76
C ASP A 820 -25.51 -10.53 24.45
N TRP A 821 -24.39 -10.06 23.90
CA TRP A 821 -23.15 -10.86 23.94
C TRP A 821 -22.57 -10.87 25.36
N ALA A 822 -21.96 -11.99 25.76
CA ALA A 822 -21.36 -12.13 27.10
C ALA A 822 -20.17 -11.16 27.30
N ALA A 823 -19.36 -10.98 26.25
CA ALA A 823 -18.26 -10.04 26.23
C ALA A 823 -17.97 -9.56 24.79
N TYR A 824 -17.15 -8.52 24.70
CA TYR A 824 -16.65 -7.89 23.49
C TYR A 824 -15.15 -7.63 23.63
N TYR A 825 -14.43 -7.76 22.52
CA TYR A 825 -13.07 -7.27 22.38
C TYR A 825 -13.05 -5.84 21.88
N VAL A 826 -12.24 -5.01 22.52
CA VAL A 826 -11.87 -3.69 21.99
C VAL A 826 -10.85 -3.90 20.89
N ASN A 827 -11.22 -3.60 19.65
CA ASN A 827 -10.32 -3.75 18.51
C ASN A 827 -9.34 -2.58 18.45
N ILE A 828 -8.23 -2.71 19.17
CA ILE A 828 -7.10 -1.75 19.16
C ILE A 828 -6.43 -1.62 17.78
N PHE A 829 -6.72 -2.53 16.84
CA PHE A 829 -6.16 -2.50 15.48
C PHE A 829 -7.10 -1.86 14.45
N ALA A 830 -8.29 -1.40 14.85
CA ALA A 830 -9.27 -0.81 13.94
C ALA A 830 -8.75 0.43 13.19
N ASP A 831 -7.84 1.18 13.81
CA ASP A 831 -7.04 2.22 13.17
C ASP A 831 -5.73 2.48 13.95
N CYS A 832 -4.85 3.30 13.38
CA CYS A 832 -3.55 3.61 13.99
C CYS A 832 -3.66 4.46 15.27
N ASP A 833 -4.75 5.20 15.47
CA ASP A 833 -4.93 6.04 16.65
C ASP A 833 -5.35 5.20 17.85
N MET A 834 -6.36 4.35 17.66
CA MET A 834 -6.72 3.27 18.60
C MET A 834 -5.49 2.46 19.03
N PHE A 835 -4.64 2.06 18.08
CA PHE A 835 -3.42 1.33 18.40
C PHE A 835 -2.47 2.17 19.26
N ALA A 836 -2.17 3.40 18.83
CA ALA A 836 -1.25 4.30 19.50
C ALA A 836 -1.66 4.57 20.97
N GLN A 837 -2.95 4.83 21.24
CA GLN A 837 -3.48 5.03 22.58
C GLN A 837 -3.22 3.85 23.52
N PHE A 838 -3.25 2.61 23.04
CA PHE A 838 -3.05 1.42 23.87
C PHE A 838 -1.59 1.01 24.06
N ILE A 839 -0.70 1.33 23.11
CA ILE A 839 0.74 1.08 23.29
C ILE A 839 1.42 2.23 24.07
N GLY A 840 0.78 3.40 24.19
CA GLY A 840 1.42 4.60 24.71
C GLY A 840 2.39 5.24 23.70
N PHE A 841 2.11 5.07 22.41
CA PHE A 841 2.74 5.87 21.36
C PHE A 841 1.85 7.08 21.06
N GLY A 842 2.44 8.21 20.66
CA GLY A 842 1.67 9.33 20.13
C GLY A 842 2.03 10.66 20.74
N VAL A 843 2.65 11.51 19.91
CA VAL A 843 2.97 12.91 20.24
C VAL A 843 1.71 13.71 20.59
N GLY A 844 0.60 13.43 19.92
CA GLY A 844 -0.70 14.05 20.21
C GLY A 844 -1.37 13.51 21.48
N HIS A 845 -1.10 12.26 21.85
CA HIS A 845 -1.72 11.60 23.00
C HIS A 845 -1.00 11.89 24.32
N ASP A 846 0.32 12.09 24.34
CA ASP A 846 1.09 12.42 25.56
C ASP A 846 0.61 13.72 26.25
N VAL A 847 -0.07 14.60 25.51
CA VAL A 847 -0.70 15.83 26.05
C VAL A 847 -2.07 15.57 26.68
N GLN A 848 -2.77 14.51 26.26
CA GLN A 848 -4.16 14.22 26.62
C GLN A 848 -4.28 13.06 27.62
N CYS A 849 -3.43 12.05 27.48
CA CYS A 849 -3.50 10.76 28.15
C CYS A 849 -2.08 10.30 28.53
N HIS A 850 -1.53 10.79 29.65
CA HIS A 850 -0.28 10.23 30.18
C HIS A 850 -0.56 8.87 30.85
N LEU A 851 -0.65 7.83 30.02
CA LEU A 851 -0.52 6.46 30.51
C LEU A 851 0.93 6.27 31.00
N PRO A 852 1.15 5.71 32.19
CA PRO A 852 2.47 5.21 32.54
C PRO A 852 2.91 4.26 31.44
N ILE A 853 4.08 4.51 30.85
CA ILE A 853 4.77 3.47 30.08
C ILE A 853 4.83 2.25 31.00
N HIS A 854 4.44 1.08 30.51
CA HIS A 854 4.46 -0.16 31.28
C HIS A 854 5.91 -0.67 31.50
N GLU A 855 6.78 0.21 32.00
CA GLU A 855 8.07 -0.08 32.63
C GLU A 855 7.82 -0.81 33.97
N SER A 856 7.20 -1.98 33.89
CA SER A 856 6.95 -2.87 35.02
C SER A 856 7.42 -4.27 34.63
N GLU A 857 8.52 -4.70 35.26
CA GLU A 857 9.20 -6.01 35.08
C GLU A 857 10.03 -6.18 33.79
N ASP A 858 10.55 -5.10 33.17
CA ASP A 858 11.43 -5.15 31.98
C ASP A 858 12.94 -5.05 32.29
N SER A 859 13.43 -5.76 33.30
CA SER A 859 14.88 -5.87 33.58
C SER A 859 15.24 -7.12 34.39
N GLU A 860 15.22 -8.31 33.77
CA GLU A 860 16.02 -9.44 34.25
C GLU A 860 17.34 -9.51 33.48
N VAL A 861 18.38 -9.04 34.16
CA VAL A 861 19.82 -9.34 34.03
C VAL A 861 20.25 -10.06 32.74
N VAL A 862 20.69 -9.28 31.75
CA VAL A 862 21.75 -9.75 30.84
C VAL A 862 23.05 -9.75 31.63
N GLY A 863 23.64 -10.92 31.85
CA GLY A 863 24.93 -11.04 32.51
C GLY A 863 26.01 -10.26 31.75
N GLN A 864 26.71 -9.37 32.44
CA GLN A 864 27.90 -8.72 31.89
C GLN A 864 29.04 -9.74 31.79
N GLU A 865 29.28 -10.28 30.60
CA GLU A 865 30.64 -10.67 30.24
C GLU A 865 31.43 -9.39 29.97
N SER A 866 32.24 -9.01 30.95
CA SER A 866 33.15 -7.87 30.87
C SER A 866 34.25 -8.14 29.85
N VAL A 867 34.20 -7.43 28.72
CA VAL A 867 35.33 -7.34 27.79
C VAL A 867 36.31 -6.31 28.33
N ASP A 868 37.28 -6.78 29.12
CA ASP A 868 38.42 -5.98 29.58
C ASP A 868 39.75 -6.56 29.05
N GLY A 869 40.65 -5.65 28.64
CA GLY A 869 42.09 -5.90 28.65
C GLY A 869 42.71 -6.70 27.49
N LEU A 870 42.92 -6.05 26.34
CA LEU A 870 44.11 -6.34 25.53
C LEU A 870 45.31 -5.62 26.15
N THR A 871 46.17 -6.36 26.86
CA THR A 871 47.54 -5.94 27.19
C THR A 871 48.50 -7.11 27.06
N ASP A 872 49.69 -6.79 26.54
CA ASP A 872 50.77 -7.72 26.20
C ASP A 872 51.40 -8.46 27.40
N SER A 873 52.29 -9.39 27.01
CA SER A 873 53.51 -9.83 27.70
C SER A 873 53.47 -10.94 28.77
N GLU A 874 54.29 -11.94 28.44
CA GLU A 874 55.20 -12.72 29.28
C GLU A 874 54.77 -14.05 29.92
N GLU A 875 55.73 -14.97 29.84
CA GLU A 875 55.67 -16.38 30.21
C GLU A 875 55.74 -16.55 31.74
N THR A 876 55.15 -17.61 32.29
CA THR A 876 55.90 -18.55 33.16
C THR A 876 55.13 -19.83 33.48
N ASN A 877 55.88 -20.91 33.72
CA ASN A 877 55.39 -22.26 33.99
C ASN A 877 54.84 -22.44 35.42
N SER A 878 53.84 -23.32 35.61
CA SER A 878 53.98 -24.48 36.53
C SER A 878 52.83 -25.50 36.40
N ASP A 879 53.10 -26.57 35.67
CA ASP A 879 53.01 -27.98 36.10
C ASP A 879 51.93 -28.41 37.13
N THR A 880 51.02 -29.34 36.74
CA THR A 880 50.99 -30.73 37.27
C THR A 880 49.80 -31.57 36.76
N GLY A 881 50.04 -32.83 36.38
CA GLY A 881 49.16 -33.94 36.83
C GLY A 881 48.33 -34.78 35.83
N TYR A 882 49.00 -35.73 35.14
CA TYR A 882 48.54 -37.12 34.87
C TYR A 882 47.40 -37.48 33.86
N GLY A 883 47.84 -37.99 32.69
CA GLY A 883 47.41 -39.27 32.07
C GLY A 883 46.19 -39.27 31.11
N GLY A 884 46.19 -39.96 29.95
CA GLY A 884 47.24 -40.71 29.22
C GLY A 884 46.65 -41.68 28.16
N GLY A 885 47.29 -41.81 26.97
CA GLY A 885 46.89 -42.67 25.82
C GLY A 885 46.09 -41.93 24.72
N ASP A 886 46.54 -41.65 23.48
CA ASP A 886 47.54 -42.25 22.55
C ASP A 886 47.02 -43.58 21.91
N ILE A 887 46.99 -43.86 20.58
CA ILE A 887 47.57 -43.37 19.29
C ILE A 887 46.46 -43.53 18.18
N GLY A 888 46.39 -42.90 16.99
CA GLY A 888 47.21 -41.88 16.27
C GLY A 888 46.84 -41.73 14.76
N ASP A 889 47.72 -41.09 13.98
CA ASP A 889 47.68 -40.75 12.52
C ASP A 889 47.57 -41.96 11.55
N GLY A 890 47.39 -41.85 10.21
CA GLY A 890 47.37 -40.72 9.24
C GLY A 890 46.78 -41.18 7.87
N VAL A 891 46.50 -40.32 6.88
CA VAL A 891 47.39 -39.93 5.74
C VAL A 891 47.88 -41.18 4.95
N ASP A 892 47.66 -41.39 3.64
CA ASP A 892 47.66 -40.49 2.47
C ASP A 892 46.97 -41.10 1.20
N THR A 893 47.00 -40.37 0.06
CA THR A 893 46.97 -40.78 -1.40
C THR A 893 46.52 -42.18 -1.86
N GLY A 894 45.91 -42.40 -3.03
CA GLY A 894 45.64 -41.56 -4.22
C GLY A 894 45.24 -42.41 -5.45
N GLU A 895 44.85 -41.75 -6.56
CA GLU A 895 44.75 -42.21 -7.99
C GLU A 895 44.36 -43.68 -8.33
N GLY A 896 43.18 -43.94 -8.92
CA GLY A 896 43.03 -44.17 -10.38
C GLY A 896 42.78 -45.67 -10.69
N ASP A 897 42.11 -46.14 -11.76
CA ASP A 897 41.43 -45.54 -12.92
C ASP A 897 40.46 -46.61 -13.53
N GLN A 898 39.45 -46.18 -14.31
CA GLN A 898 38.56 -46.93 -15.26
C GLN A 898 38.00 -48.34 -14.89
N SER A 899 36.70 -48.61 -15.08
CA SER A 899 36.09 -48.70 -16.43
C SER A 899 34.54 -48.66 -16.44
N GLU A 900 34.02 -48.42 -17.64
CA GLU A 900 32.61 -48.16 -18.01
C GLU A 900 31.61 -49.28 -17.69
N LYS A 901 30.39 -48.90 -17.28
CA LYS A 901 29.20 -48.85 -18.18
C LYS A 901 28.02 -48.21 -17.44
N GLY A 902 27.26 -47.37 -18.14
CA GLY A 902 26.18 -46.58 -17.54
C GLY A 902 24.80 -47.17 -17.79
N GLU A 903 23.81 -46.60 -17.09
CA GLU A 903 22.46 -46.43 -17.61
C GLU A 903 21.82 -45.20 -16.97
N SER A 904 21.00 -44.49 -17.73
CA SER A 904 20.53 -43.13 -17.42
C SER A 904 19.04 -43.12 -17.08
N GLU A 905 18.63 -42.54 -15.95
CA GLU A 905 17.24 -42.04 -15.78
C GLU A 905 17.13 -40.94 -14.71
N ASP A 906 17.46 -39.70 -15.07
CA ASP A 906 17.19 -38.50 -14.26
C ASP A 906 15.74 -38.02 -14.45
N LYS A 907 14.84 -38.36 -13.51
CA LYS A 907 13.49 -37.77 -13.40
C LYS A 907 13.46 -36.70 -12.32
N SER A 908 13.78 -35.46 -12.69
CA SER A 908 13.61 -34.29 -11.83
C SER A 908 12.16 -33.77 -11.86
N THR A 909 11.38 -34.11 -10.84
CA THR A 909 9.98 -33.68 -10.67
C THR A 909 9.88 -32.26 -10.09
N SER A 910 9.95 -31.24 -10.95
CA SER A 910 9.70 -29.85 -10.57
C SER A 910 8.21 -29.50 -10.58
N ASN A 911 7.54 -29.52 -9.42
CA ASN A 911 6.13 -29.16 -9.27
C ASN A 911 5.87 -28.31 -8.01
N GLU A 912 6.33 -27.06 -7.99
CA GLU A 912 5.81 -26.03 -7.06
C GLU A 912 5.56 -24.72 -7.80
N SER A 913 4.28 -24.45 -8.08
CA SER A 913 3.80 -23.17 -8.57
C SER A 913 3.56 -22.21 -7.41
N GLU A 914 4.37 -21.16 -7.32
CA GLU A 914 4.01 -19.97 -6.56
C GLU A 914 2.84 -19.28 -7.28
N ASP A 915 1.73 -19.00 -6.57
CA ASP A 915 0.54 -18.33 -7.11
C ASP A 915 0.82 -16.85 -7.45
N SER A 916 1.39 -16.62 -8.64
CA SER A 916 1.28 -15.34 -9.34
C SER A 916 -0.07 -15.30 -10.05
N ASP A 917 -1.07 -14.68 -9.42
CA ASP A 917 -2.32 -14.26 -10.08
C ASP A 917 -2.05 -13.06 -11.01
N SER A 918 -1.11 -13.21 -11.94
CA SER A 918 -0.61 -12.17 -12.84
C SER A 918 0.02 -12.76 -14.12
N ASP A 919 -0.65 -13.72 -14.76
CA ASP A 919 -0.24 -14.20 -16.08
C ASP A 919 -1.12 -13.63 -17.19
N ILE A 920 -0.54 -12.69 -17.92
CA ILE A 920 -1.01 -12.28 -19.25
C ILE A 920 -0.61 -13.39 -20.23
N SER A 921 -1.47 -14.40 -20.37
CA SER A 921 -1.44 -15.34 -21.49
C SER A 921 -2.34 -14.81 -22.61
N VAL A 922 -1.74 -14.19 -23.61
CA VAL A 922 -2.42 -13.92 -24.89
C VAL A 922 -2.43 -15.21 -25.67
N GLU A 923 -3.59 -15.85 -25.78
CA GLU A 923 -3.83 -16.88 -26.77
C GLU A 923 -4.61 -16.30 -27.95
N ASP A 924 -4.13 -16.63 -29.15
CA ASP A 924 -4.76 -16.31 -30.43
C ASP A 924 -5.62 -17.50 -30.86
N SER A 925 -6.82 -17.23 -31.38
CA SER A 925 -7.62 -18.20 -32.13
C SER A 925 -8.04 -17.61 -33.46
N GLU A 926 -7.43 -18.13 -34.53
CA GLU A 926 -8.02 -18.25 -35.87
C GLU A 926 -9.30 -19.12 -35.75
N THR A 927 -10.36 -19.10 -36.56
CA THR A 927 -10.79 -18.47 -37.84
C THR A 927 -12.27 -18.03 -37.66
N GLY A 928 -13.06 -17.47 -38.57
CA GLY A 928 -13.11 -17.28 -40.02
C GLY A 928 -14.54 -16.79 -40.38
N ASP A 929 -14.78 -16.27 -41.59
CA ASP A 929 -16.08 -15.74 -42.00
C ASP A 929 -17.20 -16.81 -42.08
N GLY A 930 -18.43 -16.38 -41.82
CA GLY A 930 -19.65 -17.16 -42.03
C GLY A 930 -20.90 -16.47 -41.48
N ASP A 931 -21.64 -15.78 -42.36
CA ASP A 931 -23.01 -15.35 -42.08
C ASP A 931 -23.91 -16.56 -41.75
N LEU A 932 -24.91 -16.39 -40.88
CA LEU A 932 -26.27 -16.97 -40.99
C LEU A 932 -27.19 -16.46 -39.86
N ASP A 933 -28.50 -16.46 -40.16
CA ASP A 933 -29.56 -15.71 -39.49
C ASP A 933 -30.12 -16.28 -38.16
N ASP A 934 -30.88 -15.42 -37.46
CA ASP A 934 -32.06 -15.66 -36.58
C ASP A 934 -32.20 -16.95 -35.72
N GLU A 935 -32.30 -16.81 -34.39
CA GLU A 935 -33.59 -16.86 -33.66
C GLU A 935 -33.45 -16.77 -32.11
N ASP A 936 -34.61 -16.57 -31.46
CA ASP A 936 -34.92 -16.29 -30.05
C ASP A 936 -34.13 -16.96 -28.90
N GLY A 937 -33.90 -16.18 -27.84
CA GLY A 937 -33.43 -16.64 -26.52
C GLY A 937 -33.67 -15.58 -25.42
N PRO A 938 -34.17 -15.93 -24.22
CA PRO A 938 -35.00 -15.02 -23.42
C PRO A 938 -34.28 -13.97 -22.57
N GLN A 939 -34.95 -12.83 -22.39
CA GLN A 939 -34.56 -11.74 -21.49
C GLN A 939 -34.62 -12.15 -20.01
N PHE A 940 -33.55 -11.86 -19.26
CA PHE A 940 -33.63 -11.62 -17.81
C PHE A 940 -33.26 -10.16 -17.55
N LYS A 941 -34.21 -9.39 -16.99
CA LYS A 941 -34.03 -7.98 -16.63
C LYS A 941 -33.46 -7.86 -15.22
N PHE A 942 -32.54 -6.91 -15.06
CA PHE A 942 -32.31 -6.20 -13.79
C PHE A 942 -33.08 -4.86 -13.85
#